data_AF-A0A182HD04-F1
#
_entry.id   AF-A0A182HD04-F1
#
_cell.length_a   1.000
_cell.length_b   1.000
_cell.length_c   1.000
_cell.angle_alpha   90.00
_cell.angle_beta   90.00
_cell.angle_gamma   90.00
#
_symmetry.space_group_name_H-M   'P 1'
#
loop_
_entity.id
_entity.type
_entity.pdbx_description
1 polymer ?
#
loop_
_entity_poly.entity_id
_entity_poly.type
_entity_poly.pdbx_seq_one_letter_code
_entity_poly.pdbx_strand_id
1 'polypeptide(L)'
;MSSVWFGLVLLVLAVIDASGERSAGPNNRPNIVVIVTDDLGWNDVSFHGSSQIPTPNIDALAYRGVILNRHYTPPLCTPSRASLMTGRHPINIGMQHHVIESNEPWGLGLDQKLLPEYFRDAGYRTRLVGKWHLGFFRKAYTPTKRGFESHFGYIGPYIDYWDHSLQMKNLLFIWLSLTIGKLKGVDRSPAPNVVVIVADDLGWNDVSFHSSMQIFTPNLDVLAYHGLILNRHYSAPFGVASQFALMTGVHPLSVGMQMASSLEPDQPWGLDLEQKLLPEHFREAGYATHLIGKWGLGFSRKDYTPTQRGFDSHFGFLGPYIDYWDHSMKLRNTSTRGLDMRRNLEVDHSVNGSYATDLFNGEAVRLIREHDQKKPLLLVLTHLAPHTGNEDDPMQAPADEVEKFDYIRDEKRRVLAAMISKIDEGVGQIVQTLKERDMLDNSIILFYADNGAPTVGMHANSGSNFPLRGQKYSPWEGAVRTVATVWSPLLNLTAGRVSDQWIHVSDWLPTLAHAAGIEGIPIGSEIDGRNQWEALKNPAISVRNVVMNNIDELHQYSSYSRGGWKYVNGTSWEGKFDNWMGELDGEDELSEEEYVVRLAGSVVGRMMPLDLEHVARLRRDATVECEVEGVGKACNPKKYACLFNLLEDPCEKNNVASEHLDILEELRAEVQRYRQTAVEPRNKPADPRSDPGFYNNTWTWWLDEIDSQSSMYMFPLLIIVISVALVALLLLFLRPFK
;
A
#
# COMPACT_ATOMS: atom_id res chain seq x y z
N MET A 1 -25.11 17.94 -57.53
CA MET A 1 -24.82 16.77 -58.40
C MET A 1 -23.89 15.87 -57.57
N SER A 2 -24.40 14.92 -56.79
CA SER A 2 -24.62 13.50 -57.17
C SER A 2 -23.34 12.91 -57.80
N SER A 3 -22.68 11.86 -57.30
CA SER A 3 -23.21 10.66 -56.64
C SER A 3 -22.05 9.86 -56.03
N VAL A 4 -22.37 9.17 -54.93
CA VAL A 4 -21.83 7.91 -54.39
C VAL A 4 -20.82 7.15 -55.26
N TRP A 5 -19.66 6.80 -54.68
CA TRP A 5 -18.74 5.78 -55.20
C TRP A 5 -18.62 4.62 -54.20
N PHE A 6 -19.14 3.46 -54.60
CA PHE A 6 -18.86 2.16 -54.00
C PHE A 6 -17.48 1.68 -54.50
N GLY A 7 -16.50 1.59 -53.60
CA GLY A 7 -15.20 1.00 -53.86
C GLY A 7 -15.19 -0.49 -53.52
N LEU A 8 -15.41 -1.32 -54.53
CA LEU A 8 -15.22 -2.78 -54.49
C LEU A 8 -13.70 -3.06 -54.47
N VAL A 9 -13.17 -3.59 -53.36
CA VAL A 9 -11.78 -4.07 -53.32
C VAL A 9 -11.73 -5.46 -53.98
N LEU A 10 -11.33 -5.46 -55.24
CA LEU A 10 -11.02 -6.64 -56.05
C LEU A 10 -9.68 -7.25 -55.61
N LEU A 11 -9.75 -8.55 -55.30
CA LEU A 11 -8.62 -9.45 -55.09
C LEU A 11 -7.70 -9.43 -56.34
N VAL A 12 -6.51 -8.84 -56.24
CA VAL A 12 -5.48 -9.02 -57.27
C VAL A 12 -4.66 -10.26 -56.91
N LEU A 13 -5.05 -11.38 -57.52
CA LEU A 13 -4.21 -12.57 -57.67
C LEU A 13 -3.07 -12.23 -58.63
N ALA A 14 -1.91 -11.85 -58.09
CA ALA A 14 -0.66 -11.85 -58.85
C ALA A 14 -0.21 -13.30 -59.04
N VAL A 15 -0.58 -13.87 -60.19
CA VAL A 15 0.00 -15.09 -60.75
C VAL A 15 1.44 -14.74 -61.13
N ILE A 16 2.40 -15.14 -60.29
CA ILE A 16 3.81 -15.14 -60.66
C ILE A 16 4.03 -16.40 -61.51
N ASP A 17 4.44 -16.13 -62.74
CA ASP A 17 4.91 -17.04 -63.76
C ASP A 17 5.94 -18.02 -63.20
N ALA A 18 5.51 -19.27 -62.95
CA ALA A 18 6.37 -20.36 -62.53
C ALA A 18 7.01 -21.05 -63.76
N SER A 19 7.62 -20.27 -64.65
CA SER A 19 8.55 -20.78 -65.67
C SER A 19 9.98 -20.73 -65.11
N GLY A 20 10.25 -21.67 -64.20
CA GLY A 20 11.52 -21.77 -63.50
C GLY A 20 11.63 -23.08 -62.73
N GLU A 21 11.27 -24.20 -63.34
CA GLU A 21 11.67 -25.53 -62.86
C GLU A 21 13.21 -25.61 -62.86
N ARG A 22 13.83 -25.23 -61.74
CA ARG A 22 14.95 -26.01 -61.24
C ARG A 22 14.34 -27.18 -60.50
N SER A 23 14.50 -28.37 -61.06
CA SER A 23 14.28 -29.63 -60.35
C SER A 23 15.17 -29.64 -59.11
N ALA A 24 14.60 -29.16 -58.01
CA ALA A 24 15.13 -29.30 -56.68
C ALA A 24 15.17 -30.80 -56.40
N GLY A 25 16.35 -31.42 -56.54
CA GLY A 25 16.54 -32.83 -56.18
C GLY A 25 16.10 -33.09 -54.72
N PRO A 26 16.14 -34.34 -54.24
CA PRO A 26 15.57 -34.77 -52.96
C PRO A 26 16.10 -34.06 -51.69
N ASN A 27 16.97 -33.06 -51.83
CA ASN A 27 17.74 -32.41 -50.77
C ASN A 27 17.66 -30.87 -50.76
N ASN A 28 16.65 -30.24 -51.38
CA ASN A 28 16.58 -28.77 -51.49
C ASN A 28 15.83 -28.06 -50.35
N ARG A 29 15.69 -28.71 -49.17
CA ARG A 29 15.08 -28.09 -47.99
C ARG A 29 16.10 -27.18 -47.29
N PRO A 30 15.73 -25.95 -46.88
CA PRO A 30 16.67 -25.04 -46.24
C PRO A 30 17.05 -25.54 -44.85
N ASN A 31 18.30 -25.32 -44.44
CA ASN A 31 18.67 -25.47 -43.04
C ASN A 31 18.00 -24.36 -42.22
N ILE A 32 17.42 -24.71 -41.08
CA ILE A 32 16.75 -23.75 -40.19
C ILE A 32 17.60 -23.59 -38.95
N VAL A 33 18.02 -22.36 -38.69
CA VAL A 33 18.81 -21.99 -37.51
C VAL A 33 18.00 -20.97 -36.71
N VAL A 34 17.72 -21.30 -35.45
CA VAL A 34 17.02 -20.42 -34.51
C VAL A 34 18.00 -20.03 -33.42
N ILE A 35 18.26 -18.73 -33.26
CA ILE A 35 19.11 -18.18 -32.21
C ILE A 35 18.21 -17.52 -31.18
N VAL A 36 18.34 -17.94 -29.93
CA VAL A 36 17.56 -17.43 -28.80
C VAL A 36 18.53 -16.96 -27.72
N THR A 37 18.39 -15.71 -27.30
CA THR A 37 19.17 -15.08 -26.23
C THR A 37 18.27 -14.94 -25.00
N ASP A 38 18.77 -15.34 -23.82
CA ASP A 38 18.12 -15.02 -22.55
C ASP A 38 18.44 -13.58 -22.14
N ASP A 39 17.48 -12.94 -21.46
CA ASP A 39 17.64 -11.64 -20.78
C ASP A 39 18.20 -10.50 -21.64
N LEU A 40 17.97 -10.56 -22.96
CA LEU A 40 18.37 -9.50 -23.90
C LEU A 40 17.33 -8.37 -23.93
N GLY A 41 17.74 -7.17 -23.52
CA GLY A 41 16.93 -5.97 -23.55
C GLY A 41 16.76 -5.38 -24.96
N TRP A 42 15.71 -4.58 -25.15
CA TRP A 42 15.41 -3.95 -26.45
C TRP A 42 16.58 -3.10 -26.98
N ASN A 43 17.28 -2.40 -26.09
CA ASN A 43 18.34 -1.46 -26.45
C ASN A 43 19.76 -2.07 -26.38
N ASP A 44 19.87 -3.39 -26.17
CA ASP A 44 21.16 -4.10 -26.05
C ASP A 44 21.75 -4.48 -27.42
N VAL A 45 20.96 -4.33 -28.49
CA VAL A 45 21.37 -4.56 -29.88
C VAL A 45 21.40 -3.24 -30.64
N SER A 46 22.51 -2.96 -31.32
CA SER A 46 22.73 -1.65 -31.96
C SER A 46 21.83 -1.41 -33.17
N PHE A 47 21.25 -2.45 -33.79
CA PHE A 47 20.26 -2.27 -34.86
C PHE A 47 18.93 -1.64 -34.41
N HIS A 48 18.68 -1.53 -33.11
CA HIS A 48 17.56 -0.76 -32.55
C HIS A 48 17.91 0.71 -32.22
N GLY A 49 19.12 1.18 -32.57
CA GLY A 49 19.54 2.58 -32.43
C GLY A 49 20.45 2.89 -31.24
N SER A 50 20.76 1.90 -30.40
CA SER A 50 21.74 2.05 -29.32
C SER A 50 23.17 2.10 -29.88
N SER A 51 23.97 3.08 -29.44
CA SER A 51 25.41 3.15 -29.75
C SER A 51 26.30 2.65 -28.61
N GLN A 52 25.72 2.20 -27.49
CA GLN A 52 26.48 1.81 -26.30
C GLN A 52 27.07 0.39 -26.39
N ILE A 53 26.35 -0.54 -27.02
CA ILE A 53 26.76 -1.95 -27.16
C ILE A 53 26.83 -2.29 -28.65
N PRO A 54 28.01 -2.23 -29.29
CA PRO A 54 28.14 -2.56 -30.70
C PRO A 54 27.91 -4.06 -30.95
N THR A 55 26.92 -4.40 -31.78
CA THR A 55 26.59 -5.80 -32.14
C THR A 55 26.77 -6.08 -33.63
N PRO A 56 27.98 -5.89 -34.21
CA PRO A 56 28.17 -5.79 -35.66
C PRO A 56 27.70 -7.01 -36.46
N ASN A 57 27.82 -8.23 -35.90
CA ASN A 57 27.37 -9.45 -36.58
C ASN A 57 25.85 -9.63 -36.52
N ILE A 58 25.22 -9.25 -35.40
CA ILE A 58 23.76 -9.31 -35.24
C ILE A 58 23.13 -8.25 -36.14
N ASP A 59 23.70 -7.05 -36.15
CA ASP A 59 23.29 -5.94 -37.01
C ASP A 59 23.40 -6.32 -38.49
N ALA A 60 24.50 -6.96 -38.90
CA ALA A 60 24.66 -7.42 -40.28
C ALA A 60 23.59 -8.44 -40.69
N LEU A 61 23.16 -9.33 -39.78
CA LEU A 61 22.05 -10.25 -40.01
C LEU A 61 20.71 -9.51 -40.08
N ALA A 62 20.47 -8.57 -39.16
CA ALA A 62 19.23 -7.80 -39.08
C ALA A 62 19.03 -6.91 -40.33
N TYR A 63 20.05 -6.13 -40.71
CA TYR A 63 19.99 -5.21 -41.85
C TYR A 63 19.97 -5.91 -43.22
N ARG A 64 20.36 -7.18 -43.28
CA ARG A 64 20.22 -8.02 -44.50
C ARG A 64 19.01 -8.94 -44.46
N GLY A 65 18.25 -8.92 -43.36
CA GLY A 65 17.09 -9.75 -43.12
C GLY A 65 15.81 -8.92 -42.95
N VAL A 66 14.88 -9.45 -42.15
CA VAL A 66 13.65 -8.77 -41.76
C VAL A 66 13.72 -8.44 -40.28
N ILE A 67 13.64 -7.16 -39.93
CA ILE A 67 13.57 -6.69 -38.55
C ILE A 67 12.12 -6.78 -38.06
N LEU A 68 11.90 -7.50 -36.96
CA LEU A 68 10.58 -7.73 -36.38
C LEU A 68 10.31 -6.75 -35.23
N ASN A 69 9.89 -5.52 -35.56
CA ASN A 69 9.64 -4.47 -34.55
C ASN A 69 8.44 -4.74 -33.61
N ARG A 70 7.66 -5.79 -33.86
CA ARG A 70 6.48 -6.17 -33.08
C ARG A 70 6.51 -7.65 -32.72
N HIS A 71 7.68 -8.12 -32.28
CA HIS A 71 7.86 -9.47 -31.76
C HIS A 71 7.79 -9.45 -30.22
N TYR A 72 6.92 -10.27 -29.65
CA TYR A 72 6.66 -10.31 -28.22
C TYR A 72 6.92 -11.72 -27.67
N THR A 73 7.47 -11.80 -26.47
CA THR A 73 7.70 -13.05 -25.75
C THR A 73 7.15 -12.95 -24.33
N PRO A 74 6.80 -14.07 -23.69
CA PRO A 74 6.57 -14.08 -22.24
C PRO A 74 7.77 -13.48 -21.47
N PRO A 75 7.55 -12.86 -20.30
CA PRO A 75 8.60 -12.14 -19.58
C PRO A 75 9.64 -13.03 -18.88
N LEU A 76 9.61 -14.36 -19.09
CA LEU A 76 10.47 -15.33 -18.38
C LEU A 76 10.94 -16.48 -19.29
N CYS A 77 12.09 -17.07 -18.93
CA CYS A 77 12.80 -18.10 -19.71
C CYS A 77 11.95 -19.35 -20.03
N THR A 78 11.43 -20.03 -19.00
CA THR A 78 10.63 -21.26 -19.20
C THR A 78 9.35 -20.99 -20.00
N PRO A 79 8.50 -19.99 -19.67
CA PRO A 79 7.31 -19.70 -20.46
C PRO A 79 7.62 -19.39 -21.93
N SER A 80 8.68 -18.61 -22.20
CA SER A 80 9.12 -18.29 -23.57
C SER A 80 9.59 -19.52 -24.34
N ARG A 81 10.40 -20.38 -23.74
CA ARG A 81 10.86 -21.63 -24.37
C ARG A 81 9.72 -22.62 -24.57
N ALA A 82 8.77 -22.70 -23.63
CA ALA A 82 7.59 -23.54 -23.76
C ALA A 82 6.72 -23.09 -24.95
N SER A 83 6.55 -21.78 -25.10
CA SER A 83 5.83 -21.19 -26.24
C SER A 83 6.53 -21.49 -27.57
N LEU A 84 7.85 -21.27 -27.64
CA LEU A 84 8.64 -21.56 -28.84
C LEU A 84 8.59 -23.04 -29.23
N MET A 85 8.72 -23.94 -28.26
CA MET A 85 8.79 -25.38 -28.53
C MET A 85 7.43 -26.00 -28.83
N THR A 86 6.32 -25.43 -28.37
CA THR A 86 4.97 -26.01 -28.56
C THR A 86 4.10 -25.24 -29.54
N GLY A 87 4.40 -23.96 -29.79
CA GLY A 87 3.51 -23.03 -30.47
C GLY A 87 2.27 -22.65 -29.66
N ARG A 88 2.19 -23.00 -28.37
CA ARG A 88 1.03 -22.75 -27.49
C ARG A 88 1.33 -21.65 -26.48
N HIS A 89 0.30 -20.88 -26.12
CA HIS A 89 0.40 -19.90 -25.04
C HIS A 89 0.68 -20.60 -23.70
N PRO A 90 1.59 -20.09 -22.83
CA PRO A 90 2.02 -20.80 -21.62
C PRO A 90 0.89 -21.20 -20.67
N ILE A 91 -0.16 -20.38 -20.57
CA ILE A 91 -1.34 -20.65 -19.73
C ILE A 91 -2.05 -21.96 -20.11
N ASN A 92 -2.01 -22.35 -21.38
CA ASN A 92 -2.72 -23.52 -21.90
C ASN A 92 -1.94 -24.83 -21.70
N ILE A 93 -0.71 -24.74 -21.17
CA ILE A 93 0.21 -25.87 -20.96
C ILE A 93 0.83 -25.86 -19.56
N GLY A 94 0.30 -25.05 -18.64
CA GLY A 94 0.74 -25.00 -17.24
C GLY A 94 2.12 -24.37 -17.04
N MET A 95 2.53 -23.46 -17.93
CA MET A 95 3.87 -22.83 -17.94
C MET A 95 3.82 -21.32 -17.71
N GLN A 96 2.79 -20.77 -17.08
CA GLN A 96 2.52 -19.33 -17.02
C GLN A 96 3.11 -18.58 -15.82
N HIS A 97 3.52 -19.27 -14.75
CA HIS A 97 3.85 -18.62 -13.48
C HIS A 97 5.31 -18.19 -13.38
N HIS A 98 6.21 -19.14 -13.10
CA HIS A 98 7.63 -18.90 -12.86
C HIS A 98 8.49 -19.81 -13.73
N VAL A 99 9.81 -19.62 -13.67
CA VAL A 99 10.76 -20.54 -14.29
C VAL A 99 10.91 -21.84 -13.50
N ILE A 100 11.23 -22.95 -14.18
CA ILE A 100 11.49 -24.25 -13.53
C ILE A 100 12.86 -24.21 -12.86
N GLU A 101 12.91 -24.44 -11.56
CA GLU A 101 14.16 -24.52 -10.81
C GLU A 101 14.82 -25.91 -10.91
N SER A 102 16.12 -25.98 -10.64
CA SER A 102 16.91 -27.22 -10.86
C SER A 102 16.48 -28.39 -9.97
N ASN A 103 15.90 -28.12 -8.81
CA ASN A 103 15.46 -29.12 -7.83
C ASN A 103 13.97 -29.46 -7.94
N GLU A 104 13.27 -28.90 -8.93
CA GLU A 104 11.83 -29.07 -9.06
C GLU A 104 11.48 -30.35 -9.84
N PRO A 105 10.62 -31.23 -9.31
CA PRO A 105 10.27 -32.50 -9.94
C PRO A 105 9.16 -32.36 -10.99
N TRP A 106 9.19 -31.30 -11.80
CA TRP A 106 8.22 -31.06 -12.86
C TRP A 106 8.86 -30.42 -14.11
N GLY A 107 8.08 -30.32 -15.19
CA GLY A 107 8.56 -29.84 -16.48
C GLY A 107 7.47 -29.87 -17.54
N LEU A 108 7.81 -29.51 -18.78
CA LEU A 108 6.85 -29.45 -19.88
C LEU A 108 6.21 -30.82 -20.11
N GLY A 109 4.87 -30.85 -20.12
CA GLY A 109 4.08 -32.07 -20.27
C GLY A 109 4.58 -32.95 -21.42
N LEU A 110 4.67 -34.27 -21.17
CA LEU A 110 5.13 -35.25 -22.17
C LEU A 110 4.07 -35.54 -23.24
N ASP A 111 2.84 -35.08 -23.02
CA ASP A 111 1.73 -35.06 -23.96
C ASP A 111 1.89 -33.99 -25.05
N GLN A 112 2.84 -33.06 -24.89
CA GLN A 112 3.13 -32.02 -25.89
C GLN A 112 4.13 -32.53 -26.93
N LYS A 113 3.71 -32.54 -28.20
CA LYS A 113 4.60 -32.72 -29.35
C LYS A 113 5.36 -31.43 -29.63
N LEU A 114 6.69 -31.50 -29.67
CA LEU A 114 7.53 -30.31 -29.76
C LEU A 114 7.99 -30.00 -31.18
N LEU A 115 8.34 -28.73 -31.42
CA LEU A 115 8.95 -28.20 -32.64
C LEU A 115 10.00 -29.15 -33.26
N PRO A 116 11.04 -29.64 -32.52
CA PRO A 116 12.02 -30.57 -33.09
C PRO A 116 11.42 -31.92 -33.52
N GLU A 117 10.31 -32.37 -32.93
CA GLU A 117 9.64 -33.60 -33.33
C GLU A 117 8.90 -33.42 -34.66
N TYR A 118 8.23 -32.28 -34.84
CA TYR A 118 7.64 -31.93 -36.14
C TYR A 118 8.70 -31.84 -37.24
N PHE A 119 9.85 -31.24 -36.95
CA PHE A 119 10.96 -31.16 -37.91
C PHE A 119 11.56 -32.53 -38.22
N ARG A 120 11.74 -33.39 -37.21
CA ARG A 120 12.24 -34.75 -37.40
C ARG A 120 11.28 -35.59 -38.26
N ASP A 121 9.98 -35.49 -38.02
CA ASP A 121 8.96 -36.17 -38.85
C ASP A 121 8.99 -35.65 -40.29
N ALA A 122 9.34 -34.38 -40.49
CA ALA A 122 9.62 -33.78 -41.78
C ALA A 122 11.04 -34.10 -42.31
N GLY A 123 11.77 -35.06 -41.74
CA GLY A 123 13.06 -35.53 -42.23
C GLY A 123 14.27 -34.65 -41.89
N TYR A 124 14.12 -33.64 -41.03
CA TYR A 124 15.24 -32.83 -40.56
C TYR A 124 16.03 -33.52 -39.45
N ARG A 125 17.33 -33.25 -39.40
CA ARG A 125 18.18 -33.55 -38.25
C ARG A 125 18.10 -32.40 -37.26
N THR A 126 17.69 -32.66 -36.03
CA THR A 126 17.44 -31.64 -35.01
C THR A 126 18.54 -31.65 -33.95
N ARG A 127 19.12 -30.49 -33.66
CA ARG A 127 20.20 -30.33 -32.66
C ARG A 127 19.94 -29.10 -31.81
N LEU A 128 20.18 -29.22 -30.51
CA LEU A 128 20.11 -28.10 -29.57
C LEU A 128 21.52 -27.75 -29.07
N VAL A 129 21.87 -26.47 -29.13
CA VAL A 129 23.08 -25.93 -28.50
C VAL A 129 22.66 -24.86 -27.50
N GLY A 130 23.14 -24.95 -26.26
CA GLY A 130 22.81 -24.03 -25.16
C GLY A 130 21.74 -24.57 -24.20
N LYS A 131 20.90 -23.66 -23.71
CA LYS A 131 19.96 -23.86 -22.59
C LYS A 131 18.68 -24.62 -22.99
N TRP A 132 18.29 -25.62 -22.19
CA TRP A 132 17.02 -26.34 -22.32
C TRP A 132 15.87 -25.69 -21.53
N HIS A 133 15.96 -25.72 -20.19
CA HIS A 133 15.06 -25.08 -19.22
C HIS A 133 13.55 -25.36 -19.36
N LEU A 134 13.21 -26.60 -19.73
CA LEU A 134 11.82 -27.12 -19.77
C LEU A 134 11.62 -28.34 -18.84
N GLY A 135 12.47 -28.45 -17.81
CA GLY A 135 12.48 -29.51 -16.81
C GLY A 135 13.41 -30.67 -17.16
N PHE A 136 13.99 -31.30 -16.14
CA PHE A 136 14.95 -32.41 -16.31
C PHE A 136 15.01 -33.41 -15.16
N PHE A 137 14.04 -33.36 -14.25
CA PHE A 137 13.94 -34.25 -13.09
C PHE A 137 13.84 -35.75 -13.44
N ARG A 138 13.46 -36.07 -14.69
CA ARG A 138 13.54 -37.42 -15.26
C ARG A 138 14.13 -37.35 -16.66
N LYS A 139 14.82 -38.43 -17.08
CA LYS A 139 15.41 -38.56 -18.44
C LYS A 139 14.42 -38.19 -19.55
N ALA A 140 13.14 -38.55 -19.41
CA ALA A 140 12.09 -38.25 -20.39
C ALA A 140 11.89 -36.74 -20.66
N TYR A 141 12.29 -35.87 -19.74
CA TYR A 141 12.16 -34.41 -19.88
C TYR A 141 13.41 -33.76 -20.48
N THR A 142 14.51 -34.51 -20.68
CA THR A 142 15.74 -33.97 -21.27
C THR A 142 15.62 -33.76 -22.79
N PRO A 143 16.40 -32.84 -23.40
CA PRO A 143 16.27 -32.50 -24.82
C PRO A 143 16.31 -33.69 -25.77
N THR A 144 17.19 -34.67 -25.50
CA THR A 144 17.37 -35.85 -26.36
C THR A 144 16.25 -36.87 -26.25
N LYS A 145 15.36 -36.70 -25.27
CA LYS A 145 14.09 -37.44 -25.15
C LYS A 145 12.89 -36.61 -25.58
N ARG A 146 13.11 -35.37 -26.03
CA ARG A 146 12.10 -34.37 -26.40
C ARG A 146 12.33 -33.83 -27.81
N GLY A 147 12.73 -34.72 -28.72
CA GLY A 147 12.78 -34.44 -30.16
C GLY A 147 14.14 -34.08 -30.73
N PHE A 148 15.11 -33.66 -29.92
CA PHE A 148 16.47 -33.37 -30.40
C PHE A 148 17.31 -34.64 -30.52
N GLU A 149 18.09 -34.78 -31.59
CA GLU A 149 19.02 -35.90 -31.76
C GLU A 149 20.31 -35.72 -30.96
N SER A 150 20.75 -34.48 -30.77
CA SER A 150 21.90 -34.13 -29.95
C SER A 150 21.67 -32.84 -29.16
N HIS A 151 22.23 -32.77 -27.96
CA HIS A 151 22.25 -31.57 -27.12
C HIS A 151 23.68 -31.31 -26.63
N PHE A 152 24.14 -30.07 -26.75
CA PHE A 152 25.36 -29.57 -26.13
C PHE A 152 25.04 -28.29 -25.36
N GLY A 153 25.15 -28.32 -24.04
CA GLY A 153 24.85 -27.18 -23.17
C GLY A 153 24.27 -27.64 -21.83
N TYR A 154 23.72 -26.70 -21.06
CA TYR A 154 23.15 -26.97 -19.76
C TYR A 154 21.62 -27.11 -19.81
N ILE A 155 21.07 -27.85 -18.85
CA ILE A 155 19.66 -28.25 -18.88
C ILE A 155 18.79 -27.40 -17.93
N GLY A 156 19.42 -26.79 -16.92
CA GLY A 156 18.78 -25.99 -15.87
C GLY A 156 18.55 -24.51 -16.21
N PRO A 157 18.21 -23.70 -15.19
CA PRO A 157 17.83 -22.29 -15.34
C PRO A 157 19.02 -21.37 -15.65
N TYR A 158 20.20 -21.64 -15.09
CA TYR A 158 21.43 -20.88 -15.33
C TYR A 158 22.63 -21.75 -14.95
N ILE A 159 23.82 -21.28 -15.27
CA ILE A 159 25.11 -21.81 -14.81
C ILE A 159 26.08 -20.62 -14.67
N ASP A 160 27.16 -20.80 -13.92
CA ASP A 160 28.29 -19.88 -13.97
C ASP A 160 28.91 -19.86 -15.38
N TYR A 161 29.40 -18.70 -15.80
CA TYR A 161 29.96 -18.51 -17.14
C TYR A 161 31.33 -19.15 -17.34
N TRP A 162 32.06 -19.43 -16.27
CA TRP A 162 33.46 -19.88 -16.34
C TRP A 162 33.61 -21.34 -15.94
N ASP A 163 33.05 -21.72 -14.79
CA ASP A 163 33.17 -23.10 -14.29
C ASP A 163 31.97 -23.99 -14.65
N HIS A 164 30.93 -23.38 -15.23
CA HIS A 164 29.68 -24.05 -15.62
C HIS A 164 28.98 -24.79 -14.47
N SER A 165 29.24 -24.38 -13.23
CA SER A 165 28.59 -24.90 -12.05
C SER A 165 27.25 -24.21 -11.82
N LEU A 166 26.34 -24.92 -11.14
CA LEU A 166 25.14 -24.34 -10.58
C LEU A 166 25.13 -24.69 -9.10
N GLN A 167 25.25 -23.67 -8.26
CA GLN A 167 25.11 -23.85 -6.81
C GLN A 167 23.62 -23.93 -6.47
N MET A 168 23.16 -25.13 -6.10
CA MET A 168 21.82 -25.30 -5.55
C MET A 168 21.71 -24.44 -4.28
N LYS A 169 20.74 -23.52 -4.25
CA LYS A 169 20.33 -22.82 -3.03
C LYS A 169 19.79 -23.86 -2.04
N ASN A 170 20.67 -24.38 -1.19
CA ASN A 170 20.26 -25.30 -0.11
C ASN A 170 19.42 -24.50 0.89
N LEU A 171 18.18 -24.94 1.13
CA LEU A 171 17.32 -24.41 2.21
C LEU A 171 18.01 -24.48 3.58
N LEU A 172 18.92 -25.45 3.78
CA LEU A 172 19.77 -25.54 4.98
C LEU A 172 20.80 -24.40 5.07
N PHE A 173 21.24 -23.87 3.93
CA PHE A 173 22.18 -22.75 3.87
C PHE A 173 21.50 -21.42 4.17
N ILE A 174 20.20 -21.25 3.93
CA ILE A 174 19.47 -20.04 4.38
C ILE A 174 19.45 -20.00 5.90
N TRP A 175 19.20 -21.13 6.56
CA TRP A 175 19.20 -21.22 8.03
C TRP A 175 20.61 -21.05 8.63
N LEU A 176 21.64 -21.67 8.02
CA LEU A 176 23.04 -21.48 8.48
C LEU A 176 23.62 -20.11 8.09
N SER A 177 23.25 -19.51 6.97
CA SER A 177 23.69 -18.16 6.57
C SER A 177 23.00 -17.06 7.36
N LEU A 178 21.79 -17.28 7.87
CA LEU A 178 21.17 -16.42 8.88
C LEU A 178 21.91 -16.49 10.24
N THR A 179 22.60 -17.60 10.50
CA THR A 179 23.36 -17.81 11.74
C THR A 179 24.85 -17.41 11.61
N ILE A 180 25.46 -17.60 10.43
CA ILE A 180 26.87 -17.29 10.12
C ILE A 180 27.02 -15.89 9.49
N GLY A 181 25.98 -15.33 8.89
CA GLY A 181 25.92 -13.93 8.46
C GLY A 181 26.03 -12.94 9.64
N LYS A 182 25.77 -13.39 10.87
CA LYS A 182 26.10 -12.66 12.11
C LYS A 182 27.60 -12.67 12.47
N LEU A 183 28.44 -13.45 11.79
CA LEU A 183 29.87 -13.63 12.11
C LEU A 183 30.84 -13.12 11.04
N LYS A 184 30.35 -12.69 9.88
CA LYS A 184 31.17 -11.97 8.89
C LYS A 184 30.44 -10.71 8.49
N GLY A 185 30.88 -9.59 9.04
CA GLY A 185 30.47 -8.26 8.63
C GLY A 185 30.75 -8.06 7.14
N VAL A 186 29.74 -8.36 6.32
CA VAL A 186 29.58 -7.70 5.03
C VAL A 186 29.04 -6.33 5.40
N ASP A 187 29.84 -5.30 5.12
CA ASP A 187 29.52 -3.90 5.38
C ASP A 187 28.32 -3.49 4.50
N ARG A 188 27.12 -3.89 4.92
CA ARG A 188 25.87 -3.35 4.39
C ARG A 188 25.68 -2.02 5.09
N SER A 189 25.40 -0.97 4.32
CA SER A 189 24.97 0.30 4.88
C SER A 189 23.86 0.05 5.92
N PRO A 190 23.93 0.70 7.09
CA PRO A 190 22.98 0.45 8.16
C PRO A 190 21.56 0.70 7.67
N ALA A 191 20.64 -0.21 7.98
CA ALA A 191 19.24 -0.06 7.60
C ALA A 191 18.69 1.28 8.15
N PRO A 192 17.88 2.03 7.38
CA PRO A 192 17.35 3.30 7.82
C PRO A 192 16.40 3.15 9.00
N ASN A 193 16.33 4.19 9.82
CA ASN A 193 15.20 4.38 10.72
C ASN A 193 13.97 4.78 9.90
N VAL A 194 12.80 4.29 10.29
CA VAL A 194 11.52 4.58 9.64
C VAL A 194 10.58 5.19 10.66
N VAL A 195 10.12 6.41 10.37
CA VAL A 195 9.13 7.13 11.17
C VAL A 195 7.91 7.39 10.30
N VAL A 196 6.77 6.85 10.69
CA VAL A 196 5.48 7.05 10.02
C VAL A 196 4.58 7.84 10.95
N ILE A 197 4.14 9.02 10.52
CA ILE A 197 3.24 9.90 11.25
C ILE A 197 1.92 9.95 10.48
N VAL A 198 0.83 9.57 11.14
CA VAL A 198 -0.51 9.52 10.56
C VAL A 198 -1.40 10.48 11.31
N ALA A 199 -2.00 11.43 10.60
CA ALA A 199 -3.05 12.30 11.11
C ALA A 199 -4.43 11.68 10.84
N ASP A 200 -5.34 11.80 11.81
CA ASP A 200 -6.70 11.25 11.75
C ASP A 200 -7.68 12.36 11.38
N ASP A 201 -8.37 12.25 10.23
CA ASP A 201 -9.32 13.25 9.73
C ASP A 201 -8.74 14.62 9.29
N LEU A 202 -7.50 14.64 8.81
CA LEU A 202 -6.85 15.85 8.28
C LEU A 202 -7.27 16.13 6.81
N GLY A 203 -7.83 17.31 6.58
CA GLY A 203 -8.33 17.71 5.26
C GLY A 203 -7.23 18.19 4.30
N TRP A 204 -7.51 18.12 3.00
CA TRP A 204 -6.57 18.55 1.95
C TRP A 204 -6.07 19.99 2.14
N ASN A 205 -6.96 20.89 2.58
CA ASN A 205 -6.70 22.32 2.74
C ASN A 205 -6.33 22.72 4.18
N ASP A 206 -5.93 21.74 5.00
CA ASP A 206 -5.64 21.94 6.43
C ASP A 206 -4.13 21.96 6.72
N VAL A 207 -3.28 21.91 5.68
CA VAL A 207 -1.82 22.08 5.76
C VAL A 207 -1.36 23.21 4.86
N SER A 208 -0.36 23.95 5.31
CA SER A 208 0.02 25.16 4.60
C SER A 208 0.76 24.89 3.29
N PHE A 209 1.49 23.78 3.13
CA PHE A 209 2.13 23.45 1.85
C PHE A 209 1.17 23.14 0.69
N HIS A 210 -0.14 23.01 0.93
CA HIS A 210 -1.19 22.98 -0.11
C HIS A 210 -1.81 24.37 -0.37
N SER A 211 -1.13 25.43 0.07
CA SER A 211 -1.48 26.84 -0.12
C SER A 211 -2.63 27.39 0.73
N SER A 212 -3.08 26.64 1.73
CA SER A 212 -3.91 27.20 2.82
C SER A 212 -3.07 28.11 3.70
N MET A 213 -3.53 29.32 3.96
CA MET A 213 -2.84 30.29 4.84
C MET A 213 -3.58 30.52 6.15
N GLN A 214 -4.68 29.81 6.38
CA GLN A 214 -5.40 29.82 7.66
C GLN A 214 -4.66 28.98 8.71
N ILE A 215 -4.34 27.72 8.38
CA ILE A 215 -3.67 26.79 9.29
C ILE A 215 -2.22 26.64 8.86
N PHE A 216 -1.31 27.02 9.74
CA PHE A 216 0.11 27.07 9.44
C PHE A 216 0.86 25.91 10.12
N THR A 217 1.55 25.10 9.31
CA THR A 217 2.27 23.88 9.72
C THR A 217 3.77 23.98 9.40
N PRO A 218 4.52 24.86 10.08
CA PRO A 218 5.87 25.22 9.67
C PRO A 218 6.86 24.05 9.60
N ASN A 219 6.86 23.18 10.62
CA ASN A 219 7.87 22.12 10.72
C ASN A 219 7.63 21.05 9.65
N LEU A 220 6.36 20.71 9.42
CA LEU A 220 5.91 19.83 8.37
C LEU A 220 6.16 20.43 6.98
N ASP A 221 5.89 21.72 6.79
CA ASP A 221 6.16 22.44 5.55
C ASP A 221 7.64 22.39 5.18
N VAL A 222 8.55 22.70 6.11
CA VAL A 222 10.01 22.61 5.85
C VAL A 222 10.40 21.19 5.45
N LEU A 223 9.88 20.18 6.17
CA LEU A 223 10.15 18.78 5.85
C LEU A 223 9.66 18.42 4.43
N ALA A 224 8.48 18.91 4.05
CA ALA A 224 7.89 18.72 2.74
C ALA A 224 8.70 19.39 1.62
N TYR A 225 9.16 20.63 1.84
CA TYR A 225 9.96 21.38 0.86
C TYR A 225 11.36 20.83 0.65
N HIS A 226 11.91 20.10 1.62
CA HIS A 226 13.15 19.35 1.45
C HIS A 226 12.93 17.90 0.96
N GLY A 227 11.69 17.43 0.94
CA GLY A 227 11.29 16.08 0.58
C GLY A 227 10.44 16.03 -0.68
N LEU A 228 9.41 15.20 -0.64
CA LEU A 228 8.41 15.07 -1.70
C LEU A 228 7.03 15.43 -1.16
N ILE A 229 6.35 16.39 -1.77
CA ILE A 229 4.91 16.62 -1.59
C ILE A 229 4.18 15.64 -2.51
N LEU A 230 3.33 14.78 -1.97
CA LEU A 230 2.69 13.72 -2.75
C LEU A 230 1.30 14.16 -3.20
N ASN A 231 1.24 14.83 -4.35
CA ASN A 231 0.02 15.45 -4.85
C ASN A 231 -1.06 14.42 -5.23
N ARG A 232 -0.68 13.16 -5.50
CA ARG A 232 -1.59 12.05 -5.84
C ARG A 232 -1.45 10.86 -4.89
N HIS A 233 -1.49 11.15 -3.59
CA HIS A 233 -1.59 10.15 -2.52
C HIS A 233 -3.05 9.83 -2.19
N TYR A 234 -3.37 8.54 -2.07
CA TYR A 234 -4.72 8.04 -1.87
C TYR A 234 -4.81 7.11 -0.65
N SER A 235 -5.71 7.43 0.26
CA SER A 235 -6.13 6.58 1.39
C SER A 235 -7.55 6.04 1.15
N ALA A 236 -7.99 5.11 1.99
CA ALA A 236 -9.39 4.69 2.00
C ALA A 236 -10.29 5.84 2.52
N PRO A 237 -11.60 5.83 2.25
CA PRO A 237 -12.49 6.94 2.63
C PRO A 237 -12.77 7.05 4.14
N PHE A 238 -12.16 6.19 4.97
CA PHE A 238 -12.27 6.19 6.44
C PHE A 238 -11.08 5.46 7.09
N GLY A 239 -10.72 5.87 8.32
CA GLY A 239 -9.44 5.57 8.95
C GLY A 239 -9.11 4.09 9.14
N VAL A 240 -10.05 3.27 9.63
CA VAL A 240 -9.80 1.84 9.90
C VAL A 240 -9.35 1.09 8.64
N ALA A 241 -9.96 1.37 7.49
CA ALA A 241 -9.58 0.75 6.22
C ALA A 241 -8.18 1.21 5.76
N SER A 242 -7.84 2.49 5.97
CA SER A 242 -6.52 3.02 5.65
C SER A 242 -5.42 2.47 6.55
N GLN A 243 -5.68 2.36 7.85
CA GLN A 243 -4.76 1.79 8.81
C GLN A 243 -4.56 0.29 8.55
N PHE A 244 -5.63 -0.42 8.21
CA PHE A 244 -5.54 -1.81 7.74
C PHE A 244 -4.61 -1.93 6.52
N ALA A 245 -4.82 -1.09 5.51
CA ALA A 245 -4.05 -1.11 4.28
C ALA A 245 -2.57 -0.75 4.50
N LEU A 246 -2.27 0.20 5.39
CA LEU A 246 -0.90 0.50 5.83
C LEU A 246 -0.25 -0.73 6.46
N MET A 247 -0.93 -1.35 7.42
CA MET A 247 -0.35 -2.43 8.23
C MET A 247 -0.16 -3.73 7.44
N THR A 248 -0.97 -3.98 6.40
CA THR A 248 -0.94 -5.24 5.64
C THR A 248 -0.40 -5.11 4.22
N GLY A 249 -0.41 -3.90 3.65
CA GLY A 249 -0.21 -3.70 2.22
C GLY A 249 -1.34 -4.29 1.35
N VAL A 250 -2.47 -4.68 1.95
CA VAL A 250 -3.61 -5.31 1.28
C VAL A 250 -4.74 -4.31 1.13
N HIS A 251 -5.45 -4.39 0.01
CA HIS A 251 -6.60 -3.54 -0.25
C HIS A 251 -7.79 -3.96 0.64
N PRO A 252 -8.56 -3.02 1.24
CA PRO A 252 -9.66 -3.35 2.16
C PRO A 252 -10.71 -4.32 1.60
N LEU A 253 -11.00 -4.26 0.30
CA LEU A 253 -11.92 -5.21 -0.38
C LEU A 253 -11.45 -6.66 -0.35
N SER A 254 -10.15 -6.92 -0.31
CA SER A 254 -9.58 -8.26 -0.34
C SER A 254 -9.77 -9.00 1.00
N VAL A 255 -10.26 -8.31 2.03
CA VAL A 255 -10.27 -8.78 3.42
C VAL A 255 -11.57 -8.48 4.18
N GLY A 256 -12.59 -7.96 3.49
CA GLY A 256 -13.89 -7.66 4.10
C GLY A 256 -13.91 -6.39 4.96
N MET A 257 -13.05 -5.40 4.64
CA MET A 257 -12.92 -4.11 5.35
C MET A 257 -13.53 -2.92 4.57
N GLN A 258 -14.33 -3.18 3.54
CA GLN A 258 -14.89 -2.16 2.64
C GLN A 258 -16.11 -1.38 3.18
N MET A 259 -16.70 -1.82 4.29
CA MET A 259 -17.87 -1.15 4.87
C MET A 259 -17.47 -0.01 5.80
N ALA A 260 -18.11 1.14 5.61
CA ALA A 260 -17.92 2.35 6.41
C ALA A 260 -18.37 2.24 7.89
N SER A 261 -18.91 1.09 8.31
CA SER A 261 -19.05 0.81 9.74
C SER A 261 -17.66 0.52 10.30
N SER A 262 -16.99 1.58 10.76
CA SER A 262 -15.79 1.53 11.57
C SER A 262 -15.87 0.35 12.54
N LEU A 263 -14.74 -0.31 12.81
CA LEU A 263 -14.70 -1.35 13.82
C LEU A 263 -15.05 -0.72 15.18
N GLU A 264 -16.31 -0.87 15.56
CA GLU A 264 -16.86 -0.26 16.77
C GLU A 264 -16.26 -0.96 18.00
N PRO A 265 -16.08 -0.24 19.13
CA PRO A 265 -15.39 -0.78 20.29
C PRO A 265 -16.12 -1.95 20.96
N ASP A 266 -17.40 -2.15 20.66
CA ASP A 266 -18.24 -3.23 21.19
C ASP A 266 -18.33 -4.45 20.27
N GLN A 267 -17.61 -4.47 19.14
CA GLN A 267 -17.71 -5.57 18.18
C GLN A 267 -16.62 -6.63 18.40
N PRO A 268 -16.95 -7.93 18.46
CA PRO A 268 -16.01 -9.01 18.79
C PRO A 268 -15.20 -9.49 17.57
N TRP A 269 -14.53 -8.57 16.87
CA TRP A 269 -13.66 -8.89 15.73
C TRP A 269 -12.51 -7.88 15.60
N GLY A 270 -11.59 -8.17 14.71
CA GLY A 270 -10.39 -7.38 14.46
C GLY A 270 -9.70 -7.80 13.17
N LEU A 271 -8.51 -7.23 12.95
CA LEU A 271 -7.64 -7.58 11.84
C LEU A 271 -7.32 -9.08 11.88
N ASP A 272 -7.36 -9.76 10.72
CA ASP A 272 -7.10 -11.20 10.61
C ASP A 272 -5.81 -11.63 11.32
N LEU A 273 -5.88 -12.60 12.22
CA LEU A 273 -4.70 -13.05 12.97
C LEU A 273 -3.70 -13.80 12.08
N GLU A 274 -4.13 -14.30 10.92
CA GLU A 274 -3.24 -14.97 9.96
C GLU A 274 -2.46 -13.98 9.08
N GLN A 275 -2.88 -12.70 9.04
CA GLN A 275 -2.18 -11.70 8.24
C GLN A 275 -0.94 -11.19 8.95
N LYS A 276 0.17 -11.24 8.22
CA LYS A 276 1.44 -10.69 8.67
C LYS A 276 1.47 -9.18 8.45
N LEU A 277 1.86 -8.45 9.49
CA LEU A 277 1.84 -6.99 9.49
C LEU A 277 3.21 -6.37 9.21
N LEU A 278 3.19 -5.10 8.79
CA LEU A 278 4.35 -4.23 8.65
C LEU A 278 5.32 -4.34 9.84
N PRO A 279 4.92 -4.15 11.11
CA PRO A 279 5.83 -4.31 12.25
C PRO A 279 6.41 -5.73 12.37
N GLU A 280 5.69 -6.78 11.95
CA GLU A 280 6.22 -8.15 12.00
C GLU A 280 7.34 -8.35 10.97
N HIS A 281 7.15 -7.84 9.74
CA HIS A 281 8.21 -7.83 8.73
C HIS A 281 9.45 -7.07 9.20
N PHE A 282 9.27 -5.91 9.82
CA PHE A 282 10.36 -5.07 10.32
C PHE A 282 11.06 -5.69 11.55
N ARG A 283 10.30 -6.24 12.49
CA ARG A 283 10.84 -6.91 13.68
C ARG A 283 11.69 -8.12 13.30
N GLU A 284 11.25 -8.92 12.34
CA GLU A 284 12.05 -10.03 11.79
C GLU A 284 13.34 -9.57 11.11
N ALA A 285 13.33 -8.38 10.50
CA ALA A 285 14.52 -7.74 9.95
C ALA A 285 15.44 -7.09 11.01
N GLY A 286 15.07 -7.17 12.30
CA GLY A 286 15.89 -6.70 13.41
C GLY A 286 15.57 -5.28 13.89
N TYR A 287 14.48 -4.68 13.42
CA TYR A 287 14.01 -3.37 13.90
C TYR A 287 13.49 -3.45 15.33
N ALA A 288 13.69 -2.37 16.09
CA ALA A 288 12.86 -2.09 17.26
C ALA A 288 11.58 -1.40 16.78
N THR A 289 10.42 -1.94 17.13
CA THR A 289 9.13 -1.57 16.54
C THR A 289 8.21 -0.97 17.59
N HIS A 290 7.74 0.25 17.36
CA HIS A 290 6.92 0.99 18.32
C HIS A 290 5.69 1.59 17.66
N LEU A 291 4.54 1.42 18.29
CA LEU A 291 3.29 2.11 17.94
C LEU A 291 2.96 3.16 19.00
N ILE A 292 2.57 4.36 18.60
CA ILE A 292 2.04 5.39 19.49
C ILE A 292 0.69 5.86 18.97
N GLY A 293 -0.27 6.02 19.88
CA GLY A 293 -1.60 6.54 19.59
C GLY A 293 -2.60 5.44 19.21
N LYS A 294 -3.44 5.73 18.21
CA LYS A 294 -4.61 4.94 17.79
C LYS A 294 -4.24 3.59 17.23
N TRP A 295 -4.81 2.50 17.75
CA TRP A 295 -4.71 1.18 17.13
C TRP A 295 -5.81 0.91 16.10
N GLY A 296 -7.09 1.03 16.45
CA GLY A 296 -8.22 0.98 15.51
C GLY A 296 -8.45 -0.34 14.77
N LEU A 297 -7.72 -1.42 15.08
CA LEU A 297 -7.73 -2.69 14.33
C LEU A 297 -8.26 -3.89 15.14
N GLY A 298 -9.02 -3.60 16.19
CA GLY A 298 -9.69 -4.57 17.04
C GLY A 298 -8.95 -4.88 18.33
N PHE A 299 -9.70 -5.14 19.39
CA PHE A 299 -9.16 -5.41 20.73
C PHE A 299 -10.06 -6.28 21.61
N SER A 300 -11.08 -6.93 21.04
CA SER A 300 -11.98 -7.82 21.81
C SER A 300 -11.25 -8.99 22.48
N ARG A 301 -10.05 -9.32 21.99
CA ARG A 301 -9.07 -10.26 22.57
C ARG A 301 -7.68 -9.62 22.55
N LYS A 302 -6.82 -10.02 23.49
CA LYS A 302 -5.41 -9.59 23.57
C LYS A 302 -4.66 -9.81 22.27
N ASP A 303 -4.94 -10.91 21.58
CA ASP A 303 -4.28 -11.34 20.35
C ASP A 303 -4.42 -10.30 19.22
N TYR A 304 -5.46 -9.45 19.26
CA TYR A 304 -5.63 -8.35 18.31
C TYR A 304 -4.82 -7.10 18.65
N THR A 305 -4.28 -6.97 19.86
CA THR A 305 -3.62 -5.74 20.31
C THR A 305 -2.23 -5.55 19.71
N PRO A 306 -1.70 -4.30 19.64
CA PRO A 306 -0.47 -4.00 18.91
C PRO A 306 0.75 -4.85 19.30
N THR A 307 0.94 -5.09 20.60
CA THR A 307 2.11 -5.86 21.09
C THR A 307 2.03 -7.35 20.81
N GLN A 308 0.83 -7.85 20.52
CA GLN A 308 0.60 -9.21 20.03
C GLN A 308 0.70 -9.30 18.50
N ARG A 309 0.80 -8.16 17.81
CA ARG A 309 0.74 -8.04 16.34
C ARG A 309 1.99 -7.39 15.73
N GLY A 310 3.13 -7.59 16.37
CA GLY A 310 4.44 -7.25 15.81
C GLY A 310 5.18 -6.11 16.48
N PHE A 311 4.48 -5.21 17.18
CA PHE A 311 5.13 -4.10 17.87
C PHE A 311 5.80 -4.57 19.17
N ASP A 312 7.02 -4.09 19.44
CA ASP A 312 7.73 -4.33 20.70
C ASP A 312 7.16 -3.47 21.83
N SER A 313 6.63 -2.29 21.52
CA SER A 313 5.85 -1.50 22.48
C SER A 313 4.69 -0.72 21.85
N HIS A 314 3.71 -0.41 22.70
CA HIS A 314 2.59 0.49 22.39
C HIS A 314 2.37 1.49 23.52
N PHE A 315 2.06 2.73 23.18
CA PHE A 315 1.51 3.71 24.12
C PHE A 315 0.39 4.49 23.43
N GLY A 316 -0.83 4.39 23.93
CA GLY A 316 -2.00 4.97 23.27
C GLY A 316 -3.28 4.20 23.58
N PHE A 317 -4.20 4.18 22.63
CA PHE A 317 -5.56 3.66 22.80
C PHE A 317 -5.91 2.63 21.72
N LEU A 318 -6.86 1.75 22.03
CA LEU A 318 -7.19 0.60 21.19
C LEU A 318 -8.36 0.86 20.23
N GLY A 319 -9.32 1.66 20.67
CA GLY A 319 -10.56 1.97 19.97
C GLY A 319 -10.43 2.97 18.83
N PRO A 320 -11.57 3.38 18.25
CA PRO A 320 -11.61 4.30 17.11
C PRO A 320 -11.30 5.76 17.47
N TYR A 321 -11.62 6.20 18.68
CA TYR A 321 -11.35 7.55 19.21
C TYR A 321 -11.46 7.55 20.74
N ILE A 322 -10.96 8.60 21.39
CA ILE A 322 -11.07 8.86 22.83
C ILE A 322 -11.17 10.37 23.06
N ASP A 323 -11.64 10.79 24.23
CA ASP A 323 -11.51 12.17 24.71
C ASP A 323 -10.03 12.58 24.81
N TYR A 324 -9.70 13.83 24.50
CA TYR A 324 -8.31 14.31 24.47
C TYR A 324 -7.67 14.51 25.86
N TRP A 325 -8.46 14.54 26.93
CA TRP A 325 -8.00 14.85 28.29
C TRP A 325 -8.20 13.69 29.26
N ASP A 326 -9.41 13.12 29.29
CA ASP A 326 -9.75 12.02 30.18
C ASP A 326 -9.53 10.64 29.55
N HIS A 327 -9.30 10.60 28.23
CA HIS A 327 -9.00 9.41 27.45
C HIS A 327 -10.10 8.34 27.51
N SER A 328 -11.33 8.76 27.78
CA SER A 328 -12.50 7.88 27.81
C SER A 328 -13.25 7.90 26.49
N MET A 329 -13.93 6.79 26.21
CA MET A 329 -14.83 6.63 25.08
C MET A 329 -16.18 6.08 25.57
N LYS A 330 -17.27 6.57 24.97
CA LYS A 330 -18.64 6.20 25.32
C LYS A 330 -19.09 4.96 24.55
N LEU A 331 -19.74 4.03 25.25
CA LEU A 331 -20.42 2.91 24.58
C LEU A 331 -21.69 3.42 23.89
N ARG A 332 -21.81 3.14 22.58
CA ARG A 332 -22.91 3.61 21.74
C ARG A 332 -24.28 3.26 22.32
N ASN A 333 -25.22 4.20 22.25
CA ASN A 333 -26.59 4.07 22.77
C ASN A 333 -26.70 3.81 24.29
N THR A 334 -25.63 4.04 25.06
CA THR A 334 -25.64 3.96 26.52
C THR A 334 -25.09 5.26 27.14
N SER A 335 -25.15 5.37 28.47
CA SER A 335 -24.45 6.42 29.22
C SER A 335 -23.08 5.97 29.73
N THR A 336 -22.68 4.72 29.48
CA THR A 336 -21.45 4.16 30.03
C THR A 336 -20.24 4.70 29.26
N ARG A 337 -19.23 5.17 29.99
CA ARG A 337 -17.91 5.58 29.45
C ARG A 337 -16.83 4.71 30.07
N GLY A 338 -15.86 4.32 29.25
CA GLY A 338 -14.69 3.56 29.69
C GLY A 338 -13.40 4.29 29.33
N LEU A 339 -12.39 4.22 30.19
CA LEU A 339 -11.02 4.62 29.87
C LEU A 339 -10.43 3.68 28.82
N ASP A 340 -9.75 4.25 27.82
CA ASP A 340 -8.95 3.51 26.83
C ASP A 340 -7.61 4.22 26.62
N MET A 341 -6.70 4.09 27.58
CA MET A 341 -5.33 4.58 27.47
C MET A 341 -4.39 3.58 28.12
N ARG A 342 -3.33 3.20 27.40
CA ARG A 342 -2.50 2.06 27.75
C ARG A 342 -1.03 2.30 27.47
N ARG A 343 -0.22 1.62 28.28
CA ARG A 343 1.19 1.31 28.01
C ARG A 343 1.31 -0.19 27.83
N ASN A 344 1.51 -0.62 26.60
CA ASN A 344 1.39 -2.01 26.16
C ASN A 344 0.00 -2.55 26.53
N LEU A 345 -0.05 -3.57 27.38
CA LEU A 345 -1.31 -4.14 27.86
C LEU A 345 -1.81 -3.44 29.13
N GLU A 346 -0.99 -2.68 29.84
CA GLU A 346 -1.39 -2.08 31.11
C GLU A 346 -2.19 -0.79 30.89
N VAL A 347 -3.25 -0.60 31.68
CA VAL A 347 -4.06 0.62 31.67
C VAL A 347 -3.27 1.74 32.35
N ASP A 348 -3.17 2.90 31.69
CA ASP A 348 -2.42 4.04 32.21
C ASP A 348 -3.36 5.12 32.77
N HIS A 349 -3.70 4.99 34.05
CA HIS A 349 -4.51 6.01 34.75
C HIS A 349 -3.73 7.29 35.07
N SER A 350 -2.39 7.26 34.97
CA SER A 350 -1.55 8.36 35.48
C SER A 350 -1.57 9.60 34.61
N VAL A 351 -2.00 9.45 33.35
CA VAL A 351 -1.99 10.52 32.34
C VAL A 351 -3.31 11.29 32.23
N ASN A 352 -4.31 10.94 33.04
CA ASN A 352 -5.60 11.64 33.07
C ASN A 352 -5.43 13.16 33.28
N GLY A 353 -6.10 13.97 32.48
CA GLY A 353 -6.01 15.43 32.46
C GLY A 353 -4.87 15.99 31.62
N SER A 354 -4.08 15.15 30.96
CA SER A 354 -3.05 15.57 30.01
C SER A 354 -3.57 15.51 28.58
N TYR A 355 -3.15 16.44 27.72
CA TYR A 355 -3.60 16.47 26.33
C TYR A 355 -3.00 15.30 25.52
N ALA A 356 -3.85 14.50 24.88
CA ALA A 356 -3.46 13.26 24.20
C ALA A 356 -2.35 13.47 23.14
N THR A 357 -2.43 14.52 22.33
CA THR A 357 -1.42 14.81 21.30
C THR A 357 -0.05 15.10 21.90
N ASP A 358 0.00 15.84 23.02
CA ASP A 358 1.27 16.14 23.72
C ASP A 358 1.87 14.87 24.35
N LEU A 359 1.02 13.98 24.88
CA LEU A 359 1.45 12.67 25.38
C LEU A 359 2.08 11.82 24.26
N PHE A 360 1.45 11.77 23.09
CA PHE A 360 1.95 11.00 21.95
C PHE A 360 3.25 11.57 21.39
N ASN A 361 3.35 12.89 21.25
CA ASN A 361 4.59 13.58 20.86
C ASN A 361 5.72 13.32 21.87
N GLY A 362 5.43 13.46 23.16
CA GLY A 362 6.39 13.23 24.22
C GLY A 362 6.91 11.79 24.25
N GLU A 363 6.05 10.81 24.03
CA GLU A 363 6.45 9.40 23.94
C GLU A 363 7.31 9.12 22.70
N ALA A 364 7.01 9.74 21.55
CA ALA A 364 7.83 9.62 20.34
C ALA A 364 9.25 10.13 20.58
N VAL A 365 9.37 11.32 21.18
CA VAL A 365 10.65 11.92 21.57
C VAL A 365 11.39 11.03 22.57
N ARG A 366 10.69 10.50 23.59
CA ARG A 366 11.28 9.61 24.60
C ARG A 366 11.86 8.36 23.95
N LEU A 367 11.10 7.69 23.08
CA LEU A 367 11.54 6.47 22.39
C LEU A 367 12.75 6.73 21.50
N ILE A 368 12.78 7.81 20.72
CA ILE A 368 13.94 8.16 19.88
C ILE A 368 15.18 8.47 20.74
N ARG A 369 14.99 9.21 21.84
CA ARG A 369 16.07 9.60 22.74
C ARG A 369 16.70 8.41 23.46
N GLU A 370 15.88 7.44 23.84
CA GLU A 370 16.32 6.21 24.54
C GLU A 370 16.72 5.08 23.60
N HIS A 371 16.48 5.22 22.29
CA HIS A 371 16.70 4.15 21.30
C HIS A 371 18.15 3.65 21.25
N ASP A 372 18.34 2.34 21.23
CA ASP A 372 19.65 1.70 20.99
C ASP A 372 19.96 1.74 19.49
N GLN A 373 20.84 2.67 19.10
CA GLN A 373 21.25 2.91 17.71
C GLN A 373 21.90 1.69 17.02
N LYS A 374 22.22 0.61 17.76
CA LYS A 374 22.66 -0.66 17.16
C LYS A 374 21.55 -1.39 16.42
N LYS A 375 20.28 -1.05 16.68
CA LYS A 375 19.11 -1.55 15.96
C LYS A 375 18.49 -0.42 15.15
N PRO A 376 17.96 -0.68 13.95
CA PRO A 376 17.16 0.33 13.26
C PRO A 376 15.80 0.50 13.97
N LEU A 377 15.26 1.72 13.91
CA LEU A 377 13.98 2.09 14.53
C LEU A 377 12.84 2.00 13.52
N LEU A 378 11.71 1.40 13.89
CA LEU A 378 10.40 1.61 13.27
C LEU A 378 9.50 2.27 14.30
N LEU A 379 9.12 3.52 14.06
CA LEU A 379 8.20 4.28 14.88
C LEU A 379 6.96 4.62 14.06
N VAL A 380 5.81 4.08 14.44
CA VAL A 380 4.52 4.41 13.83
C VAL A 380 3.73 5.23 14.85
N LEU A 381 3.43 6.48 14.50
CA LEU A 381 2.69 7.43 15.32
C LEU A 381 1.37 7.72 14.63
N THR A 382 0.28 7.15 15.14
CA THR A 382 -1.08 7.32 14.63
C THR A 382 -1.85 8.23 15.58
N HIS A 383 -1.86 9.53 15.27
CA HIS A 383 -2.47 10.53 16.12
C HIS A 383 -3.99 10.32 16.27
N LEU A 384 -4.52 10.80 17.40
CA LEU A 384 -5.95 11.10 17.53
C LEU A 384 -6.31 12.39 16.77
N ALA A 385 -5.40 13.37 16.73
CA ALA A 385 -5.64 14.65 16.06
C ALA A 385 -5.58 14.55 14.52
N PRO A 386 -6.39 15.35 13.79
CA PRO A 386 -7.47 16.22 14.28
C PRO A 386 -8.88 15.59 14.41
N HIS A 387 -9.03 14.28 14.64
CA HIS A 387 -10.34 13.64 14.83
C HIS A 387 -11.08 14.21 16.04
N THR A 388 -12.41 14.10 16.03
CA THR A 388 -13.23 14.50 17.18
C THR A 388 -12.97 13.61 18.41
N GLY A 389 -12.90 14.20 19.61
CA GLY A 389 -12.61 13.49 20.86
C GLY A 389 -13.82 12.78 21.47
N ASN A 390 -14.97 13.44 21.57
CA ASN A 390 -16.20 12.85 22.14
C ASN A 390 -17.47 13.53 21.60
N GLU A 391 -18.65 13.08 22.01
CA GLU A 391 -19.94 13.61 21.53
C GLU A 391 -20.40 14.91 22.22
N ASP A 392 -19.86 15.22 23.40
CA ASP A 392 -20.24 16.34 24.25
C ASP A 392 -19.40 17.60 23.91
N ASP A 393 -18.11 17.41 23.65
CA ASP A 393 -17.10 18.40 23.28
C ASP A 393 -16.18 17.81 22.18
N PRO A 394 -16.59 17.89 20.91
CA PRO A 394 -15.96 17.14 19.83
C PRO A 394 -14.56 17.63 19.46
N MET A 395 -14.23 18.90 19.60
CA MET A 395 -12.92 19.43 19.23
C MET A 395 -12.27 20.04 20.46
N GLN A 396 -11.08 19.55 20.80
CA GLN A 396 -10.43 19.84 22.08
C GLN A 396 -8.97 20.16 21.80
N ALA A 397 -8.49 21.29 22.31
CA ALA A 397 -7.08 21.70 22.24
C ALA A 397 -6.72 22.56 23.46
N PRO A 398 -5.43 22.65 23.84
CA PRO A 398 -4.97 23.57 24.88
C PRO A 398 -5.34 25.02 24.55
N ALA A 399 -5.88 25.76 25.53
CA ALA A 399 -6.40 27.11 25.31
C ALA A 399 -5.33 28.10 24.82
N ASP A 400 -4.11 28.00 25.35
CA ASP A 400 -2.96 28.80 24.94
C ASP A 400 -2.53 28.52 23.49
N GLU A 401 -2.77 27.31 22.98
CA GLU A 401 -2.56 26.97 21.57
C GLU A 401 -3.65 27.59 20.68
N VAL A 402 -4.91 27.54 21.12
CA VAL A 402 -6.06 28.14 20.40
C VAL A 402 -5.89 29.65 20.25
N GLU A 403 -5.35 30.33 21.27
CA GLU A 403 -5.08 31.77 21.24
C GLU A 403 -4.10 32.19 20.14
N LYS A 404 -3.22 31.29 19.64
CA LYS A 404 -2.28 31.60 18.55
C LYS A 404 -2.96 31.80 17.19
N PHE A 405 -4.23 31.41 17.08
CA PHE A 405 -5.02 31.45 15.86
C PHE A 405 -6.17 32.48 15.95
N ASP A 406 -6.03 33.52 16.77
CA ASP A 406 -7.05 34.55 16.99
C ASP A 406 -7.52 35.29 15.72
N TYR A 407 -6.71 35.28 14.67
CA TYR A 407 -7.04 35.81 13.34
C TYR A 407 -8.09 34.99 12.58
N ILE A 408 -8.32 33.72 12.92
CA ILE A 408 -9.39 32.90 12.34
C ILE A 408 -10.69 33.20 13.08
N ARG A 409 -11.71 33.75 12.40
CA ARG A 409 -12.96 34.17 13.07
C ARG A 409 -13.77 32.99 13.58
N ASP A 410 -13.87 31.91 12.80
CA ASP A 410 -14.62 30.71 13.17
C ASP A 410 -13.95 29.98 14.35
N GLU A 411 -14.66 29.91 15.49
CA GLU A 411 -14.09 29.36 16.73
C GLU A 411 -13.77 27.87 16.61
N LYS A 412 -14.55 27.11 15.83
CA LYS A 412 -14.33 25.67 15.63
C LYS A 412 -13.09 25.42 14.79
N ARG A 413 -12.89 26.21 13.73
CA ARG A 413 -11.70 26.21 12.89
C ARG A 413 -10.46 26.62 13.67
N ARG A 414 -10.56 27.56 14.62
CA ARG A 414 -9.47 27.90 15.55
C ARG A 414 -9.04 26.72 16.40
N VAL A 415 -9.99 26.00 16.98
CA VAL A 415 -9.68 24.80 17.78
C VAL A 415 -9.03 23.74 16.90
N LEU A 416 -9.56 23.49 15.69
CA LEU A 416 -8.94 22.59 14.73
C LEU A 416 -7.50 23.00 14.38
N ALA A 417 -7.26 24.28 14.11
CA ALA A 417 -5.93 24.80 13.80
C ALA A 417 -4.95 24.55 14.95
N ALA A 418 -5.39 24.71 16.19
CA ALA A 418 -4.60 24.37 17.37
C ALA A 418 -4.32 22.86 17.49
N MET A 419 -5.30 22.00 17.19
CA MET A 419 -5.10 20.55 17.16
C MET A 419 -4.01 20.15 16.14
N ILE A 420 -4.04 20.73 14.95
CA ILE A 420 -3.07 20.49 13.88
C ILE A 420 -1.70 21.10 14.22
N SER A 421 -1.67 22.28 14.83
CA SER A 421 -0.44 22.93 15.32
C SER A 421 0.32 22.02 16.30
N LYS A 422 -0.39 21.28 17.16
CA LYS A 422 0.23 20.31 18.07
C LYS A 422 0.79 19.08 17.36
N ILE A 423 0.24 18.68 16.22
CA ILE A 423 0.87 17.65 15.36
C ILE A 423 2.17 18.21 14.77
N ASP A 424 2.13 19.43 14.22
CA ASP A 424 3.31 20.08 13.65
C ASP A 424 4.44 20.32 14.67
N GLU A 425 4.07 20.71 15.90
CA GLU A 425 5.01 20.81 17.02
C GLU A 425 5.71 19.46 17.27
N GLY A 426 4.94 18.37 17.26
CA GLY A 426 5.44 17.00 17.35
C GLY A 426 6.42 16.62 16.24
N VAL A 427 6.09 16.96 14.98
CA VAL A 427 7.00 16.79 13.83
C VAL A 427 8.34 17.50 14.09
N GLY A 428 8.29 18.75 14.54
CA GLY A 428 9.49 19.52 14.89
C GLY A 428 10.34 18.85 15.97
N GLN A 429 9.70 18.41 17.05
CA GLN A 429 10.37 17.72 18.16
C GLN A 429 11.00 16.38 17.74
N ILE A 430 10.31 15.59 16.91
CA ILE A 430 10.79 14.31 16.37
C ILE A 430 12.02 14.54 15.49
N VAL A 431 11.95 15.46 14.52
CA VAL A 431 13.07 15.75 13.61
C VAL A 431 14.29 16.27 14.39
N GLN A 432 14.06 17.17 15.34
CA GLN A 432 15.11 17.68 16.22
C GLN A 432 15.76 16.56 17.03
N THR A 433 14.96 15.69 17.65
CA THR A 433 15.48 14.60 18.49
C THR A 433 16.25 13.58 17.65
N LEU A 434 15.79 13.27 16.43
CA LEU A 434 16.54 12.44 15.49
C LEU A 434 17.89 13.08 15.12
N LYS A 435 17.95 14.41 14.97
CA LYS A 435 19.21 15.11 14.68
C LYS A 435 20.16 15.09 15.88
N GLU A 436 19.66 15.39 17.08
CA GLU A 436 20.43 15.36 18.34
C GLU A 436 20.98 13.96 18.67
N ARG A 437 20.31 12.91 18.15
CA ARG A 437 20.73 11.52 18.29
C ARG A 437 21.58 11.02 17.13
N ASP A 438 21.97 11.87 16.18
CA ASP A 438 22.72 11.48 14.96
C ASP A 438 22.00 10.38 14.14
N MET A 439 20.66 10.34 14.19
CA MET A 439 19.81 9.37 13.50
C MET A 439 19.18 9.93 12.23
N LEU A 440 19.02 11.26 12.14
CA LEU A 440 18.25 11.92 11.07
C LEU A 440 18.81 11.64 9.66
N ASP A 441 20.13 11.61 9.51
CA ASP A 441 20.79 11.48 8.20
C ASP A 441 20.60 10.08 7.57
N ASN A 442 20.14 9.10 8.35
CA ASN A 442 19.74 7.76 7.90
C ASN A 442 18.30 7.43 8.33
N SER A 443 17.38 8.37 8.13
CA SER A 443 15.96 8.22 8.45
C SER A 443 15.05 8.44 7.24
N ILE A 444 13.91 7.77 7.24
CA ILE A 444 12.78 8.00 6.35
C ILE A 444 11.63 8.49 7.23
N ILE A 445 11.10 9.68 6.93
CA ILE A 445 9.95 10.27 7.64
C ILE A 445 8.80 10.38 6.65
N LEU A 446 7.74 9.63 6.89
CA LEU A 446 6.49 9.67 6.14
C LEU A 446 5.43 10.36 7.00
N PHE A 447 4.79 11.39 6.47
CA PHE A 447 3.60 12.01 7.05
C PHE A 447 2.43 11.83 6.08
N TYR A 448 1.27 11.37 6.54
CA TYR A 448 0.06 11.37 5.73
C TYR A 448 -1.24 11.40 6.55
N ALA A 449 -2.36 11.74 5.90
CA ALA A 449 -3.70 11.67 6.49
C ALA A 449 -4.40 10.34 6.18
N ASP A 450 -5.03 9.72 7.17
CA ASP A 450 -5.69 8.42 7.00
C ASP A 450 -6.96 8.49 6.13
N ASN A 451 -7.64 9.63 6.08
CA ASN A 451 -8.72 9.97 5.14
C ASN A 451 -8.87 11.49 5.06
N GLY A 452 -9.71 11.98 4.15
CA GLY A 452 -10.07 13.41 4.12
C GLY A 452 -10.93 13.83 5.31
N ALA A 453 -10.98 15.13 5.62
CA ALA A 453 -11.67 15.65 6.80
C ALA A 453 -13.19 15.43 6.73
N PRO A 454 -13.88 15.12 7.85
CA PRO A 454 -15.33 15.22 7.98
C PRO A 454 -15.73 16.69 8.21
N THR A 455 -15.99 17.44 7.16
CA THR A 455 -16.37 18.86 7.28
C THR A 455 -17.74 19.07 7.95
N VAL A 456 -18.72 18.23 7.63
CA VAL A 456 -20.10 18.33 8.15
C VAL A 456 -20.64 16.97 8.61
N GLY A 457 -21.68 17.01 9.45
CA GLY A 457 -22.42 15.82 9.88
C GLY A 457 -21.77 15.13 11.09
N MET A 458 -21.73 13.80 11.04
CA MET A 458 -21.19 12.98 12.14
C MET A 458 -19.68 13.18 12.25
N HIS A 459 -19.19 13.36 13.48
CA HIS A 459 -17.76 13.63 13.76
C HIS A 459 -17.20 14.85 13.00
N ALA A 460 -18.04 15.86 12.74
CA ALA A 460 -17.57 17.05 12.02
C ALA A 460 -16.48 17.80 12.81
N ASN A 461 -15.32 18.03 12.19
CA ASN A 461 -14.16 18.66 12.84
C ASN A 461 -13.78 20.03 12.26
N SER A 462 -14.66 20.66 11.45
CA SER A 462 -14.37 21.92 10.75
C SER A 462 -13.19 21.84 9.76
N GLY A 463 -12.73 20.63 9.42
CA GLY A 463 -11.66 20.42 8.44
C GLY A 463 -12.11 20.71 7.01
N SER A 464 -11.15 21.04 6.15
CA SER A 464 -11.41 21.47 4.77
C SER A 464 -10.72 20.56 3.77
N ASN A 465 -11.51 19.99 2.86
CA ASN A 465 -11.00 19.29 1.69
C ASN A 465 -11.02 20.17 0.43
N PHE A 466 -11.46 21.42 0.56
CA PHE A 466 -11.57 22.32 -0.58
C PHE A 466 -10.21 22.49 -1.26
N PRO A 467 -10.12 22.49 -2.60
CA PRO A 467 -11.23 22.52 -3.54
C PRO A 467 -11.61 21.14 -4.08
N LEU A 468 -11.18 20.06 -3.43
CA LEU A 468 -11.62 18.71 -3.75
C LEU A 468 -13.09 18.52 -3.34
N ARG A 469 -13.79 17.68 -4.09
CA ARG A 469 -15.20 17.38 -3.84
C ARG A 469 -15.34 16.38 -2.70
N GLY A 470 -16.36 16.54 -1.87
CA GLY A 470 -16.73 15.59 -0.83
C GLY A 470 -15.85 15.60 0.41
N GLN A 471 -16.05 14.58 1.26
CA GLN A 471 -15.42 14.44 2.58
C GLN A 471 -15.31 12.96 2.99
N LYS A 472 -14.76 12.67 4.18
CA LYS A 472 -14.80 11.35 4.83
C LYS A 472 -16.11 10.59 4.55
N TYR A 473 -16.00 9.29 4.29
CA TYR A 473 -17.06 8.35 3.91
C TYR A 473 -17.65 8.46 2.50
N SER A 474 -17.31 9.50 1.73
CA SER A 474 -17.86 9.72 0.39
C SER A 474 -16.96 9.15 -0.74
N PRO A 475 -17.48 8.96 -1.97
CA PRO A 475 -16.70 8.42 -3.09
C PRO A 475 -15.72 9.42 -3.76
N TRP A 476 -15.70 10.66 -3.31
CA TRP A 476 -15.10 11.81 -4.00
C TRP A 476 -13.63 12.04 -3.62
N GLU A 477 -12.89 12.84 -4.39
CA GLU A 477 -11.45 13.09 -4.16
C GLU A 477 -11.18 13.63 -2.76
N GLY A 478 -12.02 14.51 -2.23
CA GLY A 478 -11.90 15.05 -0.87
C GLY A 478 -12.07 14.04 0.25
N ALA A 479 -12.45 12.79 -0.04
CA ALA A 479 -12.48 11.69 0.93
C ALA A 479 -11.20 10.84 0.90
N VAL A 480 -10.65 10.63 -0.30
CA VAL A 480 -9.64 9.60 -0.56
C VAL A 480 -8.30 10.15 -1.00
N ARG A 481 -8.25 11.32 -1.65
CA ARG A 481 -7.00 12.01 -1.99
C ARG A 481 -6.54 12.79 -0.77
N THR A 482 -5.51 12.30 -0.12
CA THR A 482 -5.12 12.73 1.24
C THR A 482 -3.78 13.45 1.25
N VAL A 483 -3.64 14.36 2.22
CA VAL A 483 -2.38 15.05 2.50
C VAL A 483 -1.28 14.01 2.73
N ALA A 484 -0.15 14.13 2.04
CA ALA A 484 1.01 13.30 2.30
C ALA A 484 2.34 13.95 1.87
N THR A 485 3.38 13.70 2.64
CA THR A 485 4.76 14.03 2.30
C THR A 485 5.72 12.97 2.80
N VAL A 486 6.84 12.78 2.08
CA VAL A 486 7.94 11.92 2.52
C VAL A 486 9.25 12.66 2.42
N TRP A 487 10.06 12.57 3.47
CA TRP A 487 11.40 13.13 3.54
C TRP A 487 12.41 12.03 3.87
N SER A 488 13.51 12.00 3.12
CA SER A 488 14.67 11.18 3.47
C SER A 488 15.89 11.61 2.65
N PRO A 489 17.09 11.69 3.26
CA PRO A 489 18.35 11.84 2.52
C PRO A 489 18.57 10.68 1.54
N LEU A 490 18.01 9.50 1.81
CA LEU A 490 18.16 8.30 0.98
C LEU A 490 17.43 8.38 -0.36
N LEU A 491 16.51 9.34 -0.52
CA LEU A 491 15.91 9.63 -1.82
C LEU A 491 16.92 10.30 -2.77
N ASN A 492 18.06 10.82 -2.26
CA ASN A 492 19.10 11.50 -3.03
C ASN A 492 18.56 12.59 -3.97
N LEU A 493 17.60 13.37 -3.48
CA LEU A 493 17.00 14.46 -4.24
C LEU A 493 17.99 15.62 -4.38
N THR A 494 18.03 16.24 -5.56
CA THR A 494 18.80 17.48 -5.77
C THR A 494 18.14 18.69 -5.11
N ALA A 495 16.81 18.68 -5.05
CA ALA A 495 15.95 19.65 -4.40
C ALA A 495 14.59 18.97 -4.13
N GLY A 496 13.82 19.46 -3.16
CA GLY A 496 12.47 18.95 -2.95
C GLY A 496 11.59 19.18 -4.16
N ARG A 497 10.52 18.39 -4.30
CA ARG A 497 9.61 18.49 -5.45
C ARG A 497 8.21 18.02 -5.12
N VAL A 498 7.25 18.49 -5.89
CA VAL A 498 5.93 17.87 -5.96
C VAL A 498 6.04 16.58 -6.77
N SER A 499 5.37 15.54 -6.30
CA SER A 499 5.32 14.23 -6.93
C SER A 499 3.90 13.88 -7.31
N ASP A 500 3.67 13.74 -8.61
CA ASP A 500 2.39 13.33 -9.17
C ASP A 500 2.31 11.81 -9.40
N GLN A 501 3.14 11.02 -8.71
CA GLN A 501 3.00 9.57 -8.74
C GLN A 501 1.69 9.16 -8.08
N TRP A 502 0.98 8.21 -8.68
CA TRP A 502 -0.20 7.61 -8.04
C TRP A 502 0.28 6.69 -6.93
N ILE A 503 -0.01 7.03 -5.69
CA ILE A 503 0.39 6.26 -4.51
C ILE A 503 -0.88 5.93 -3.73
N HIS A 504 -1.07 4.66 -3.40
CA HIS A 504 -2.12 4.24 -2.48
C HIS A 504 -1.48 3.89 -1.13
N VAL A 505 -2.19 4.08 -0.01
CA VAL A 505 -1.68 3.79 1.34
C VAL A 505 -1.13 2.36 1.48
N SER A 506 -1.68 1.39 0.74
CA SER A 506 -1.18 0.00 0.72
C SER A 506 0.22 -0.14 0.11
N ASP A 507 0.71 0.85 -0.65
CA ASP A 507 2.05 0.87 -1.23
C ASP A 507 3.14 1.09 -0.17
N TRP A 508 2.79 1.65 0.99
CA TRP A 508 3.79 2.01 2.00
C TRP A 508 4.50 0.82 2.60
N LEU A 509 3.82 -0.30 2.87
CA LEU A 509 4.48 -1.51 3.38
C LEU A 509 5.59 -2.00 2.42
N PRO A 510 5.32 -2.33 1.14
CA PRO A 510 6.38 -2.79 0.24
C PRO A 510 7.42 -1.70 -0.08
N THR A 511 7.04 -0.42 -0.08
CA THR A 511 7.96 0.69 -0.36
C THR A 511 8.95 0.91 0.79
N LEU A 512 8.47 0.98 2.03
CA LEU A 512 9.30 1.15 3.21
C LEU A 512 10.17 -0.09 3.45
N ALA A 513 9.61 -1.29 3.26
CA ALA A 513 10.36 -2.54 3.34
C ALA A 513 11.52 -2.57 2.33
N HIS A 514 11.28 -2.16 1.08
CA HIS A 514 12.33 -2.08 0.07
C HIS A 514 13.42 -1.06 0.44
N ALA A 515 13.03 0.14 0.88
CA ALA A 515 13.97 1.16 1.33
C ALA A 515 14.80 0.72 2.54
N ALA A 516 14.21 -0.12 3.41
CA ALA A 516 14.85 -0.76 4.55
C ALA A 516 15.74 -1.97 4.20
N GLY A 517 15.75 -2.41 2.94
CA GLY A 517 16.47 -3.63 2.52
C GLY A 517 15.83 -4.94 3.01
N ILE A 518 14.54 -4.91 3.34
CA ILE A 518 13.76 -6.08 3.75
C ILE A 518 13.31 -6.84 2.49
N GLU A 519 13.79 -8.06 2.34
CA GLU A 519 13.46 -8.96 1.23
C GLU A 519 12.26 -9.86 1.55
N GLY A 520 11.64 -10.45 0.52
CA GLY A 520 10.60 -11.48 0.69
C GLY A 520 9.18 -10.96 0.92
N ILE A 521 8.90 -9.69 0.64
CA ILE A 521 7.54 -9.14 0.64
C ILE A 521 6.74 -9.74 -0.55
N PRO A 522 5.61 -10.44 -0.33
CA PRO A 522 4.87 -11.20 -1.35
C PRO A 522 3.98 -10.33 -2.27
N ILE A 523 4.59 -9.31 -2.91
CA ILE A 523 3.92 -8.36 -3.80
C ILE A 523 3.18 -9.08 -4.94
N GLY A 524 1.90 -8.77 -5.12
CA GLY A 524 1.07 -9.29 -6.21
C GLY A 524 0.52 -10.71 -5.98
N SER A 525 0.80 -11.34 -4.83
CA SER A 525 0.20 -12.61 -4.43
C SER A 525 -0.65 -12.44 -3.17
N GLU A 526 -0.04 -11.99 -2.08
CA GLU A 526 -0.73 -11.69 -0.82
C GLU A 526 -0.87 -10.19 -0.59
N ILE A 527 0.00 -9.36 -1.19
CA ILE A 527 0.06 -7.90 -1.00
C ILE A 527 -0.36 -7.17 -2.28
N ASP A 528 -1.34 -6.28 -2.15
CA ASP A 528 -1.87 -5.43 -3.24
C ASP A 528 -1.03 -4.17 -3.49
N GLY A 529 -0.30 -3.73 -2.47
CA GLY A 529 0.66 -2.64 -2.52
C GLY A 529 1.78 -2.88 -3.53
N ARG A 530 2.29 -1.79 -4.10
CA ARG A 530 3.43 -1.79 -5.02
C ARG A 530 4.59 -1.04 -4.38
N ASN A 531 5.81 -1.50 -4.63
CA ASN A 531 7.00 -0.75 -4.24
C ASN A 531 7.15 0.49 -5.13
N GLN A 532 7.06 1.68 -4.53
CA GLN A 532 7.12 2.97 -5.20
C GLN A 532 8.51 3.65 -5.08
N TRP A 533 9.49 3.04 -4.40
CA TRP A 533 10.72 3.72 -3.99
C TRP A 533 11.49 4.34 -5.17
N GLU A 534 11.65 3.59 -6.26
CA GLU A 534 12.34 4.11 -7.45
C GLU A 534 11.52 5.17 -8.21
N ALA A 535 10.18 5.12 -8.16
CA ALA A 535 9.30 6.16 -8.71
C ALA A 535 9.33 7.45 -7.87
N LEU A 536 9.53 7.34 -6.56
CA LEU A 536 9.77 8.49 -5.67
C LEU A 536 11.11 9.17 -5.98
N LYS A 537 12.15 8.39 -6.31
CA LYS A 537 13.47 8.94 -6.69
C LYS A 537 13.48 9.52 -8.10
N ASN A 538 12.84 8.86 -9.06
CA ASN A 538 12.83 9.24 -10.46
C ASN A 538 11.40 9.43 -10.98
N PRO A 539 10.95 10.67 -11.25
CA PRO A 539 9.60 10.93 -11.72
C PRO A 539 9.31 10.35 -13.10
N ALA A 540 10.32 9.94 -13.88
CA ALA A 540 10.13 9.26 -15.16
C ALA A 540 9.63 7.81 -15.02
N ILE A 541 9.74 7.21 -13.83
CA ILE A 541 9.25 5.87 -13.53
C ILE A 541 7.81 5.98 -13.03
N SER A 542 6.92 5.14 -13.55
CA SER A 542 5.55 5.00 -13.06
C SER A 542 5.28 3.53 -12.74
N VAL A 543 4.84 3.25 -11.52
CA VAL A 543 4.59 1.88 -11.04
C VAL A 543 3.09 1.60 -10.92
N ARG A 544 2.32 2.56 -10.41
CA ARG A 544 0.87 2.47 -10.24
C ARG A 544 0.17 3.46 -11.15
N ASN A 545 -0.91 3.00 -11.77
CA ASN A 545 -1.86 3.81 -12.51
C ASN A 545 -3.32 3.47 -12.17
N VAL A 546 -3.54 2.65 -11.12
CA VAL A 546 -4.86 2.21 -10.64
C VAL A 546 -4.97 2.54 -9.16
N VAL A 547 -6.09 3.14 -8.77
CA VAL A 547 -6.52 3.29 -7.39
C VAL A 547 -7.95 2.78 -7.30
N MET A 548 -8.12 1.62 -6.66
CA MET A 548 -9.43 1.17 -6.23
C MET A 548 -9.72 1.91 -4.91
N ASN A 549 -10.77 2.72 -4.87
CA ASN A 549 -11.05 3.53 -3.67
C ASN A 549 -11.93 2.73 -2.71
N ASN A 550 -13.14 2.36 -3.15
CA ASN A 550 -14.03 1.50 -2.35
C ASN A 550 -15.21 0.94 -3.17
N ILE A 551 -15.79 -0.18 -2.70
CA ILE A 551 -17.14 -0.63 -3.03
C ILE A 551 -17.88 -0.82 -1.71
N ASP A 552 -18.84 0.05 -1.43
CA ASP A 552 -19.67 0.00 -0.24
C ASP A 552 -21.09 -0.41 -0.64
N GLU A 553 -21.46 -1.66 -0.37
CA GLU A 553 -22.80 -2.18 -0.65
C GLU A 553 -23.85 -1.71 0.38
N LEU A 554 -23.45 -1.23 1.57
CA LEU A 554 -24.36 -0.67 2.57
C LEU A 554 -24.86 0.70 2.14
N HIS A 555 -23.92 1.56 1.75
CA HIS A 555 -24.21 2.90 1.26
C HIS A 555 -24.42 2.94 -0.27
N GLN A 556 -24.31 1.79 -0.93
CA GLN A 556 -24.56 1.60 -2.36
C GLN A 556 -23.73 2.53 -3.25
N TYR A 557 -22.42 2.63 -3.02
CA TYR A 557 -21.51 3.37 -3.89
C TYR A 557 -20.26 2.59 -4.29
N SER A 558 -19.66 2.99 -5.40
CA SER A 558 -18.36 2.51 -5.88
C SER A 558 -17.55 3.67 -6.46
N SER A 559 -16.25 3.66 -6.19
CA SER A 559 -15.30 4.67 -6.67
C SER A 559 -14.01 3.98 -7.12
N TYR A 560 -13.59 4.26 -8.35
CA TYR A 560 -12.44 3.62 -8.99
C TYR A 560 -11.74 4.60 -9.94
N SER A 561 -10.42 4.66 -9.85
CA SER A 561 -9.60 5.51 -10.70
C SER A 561 -8.56 4.68 -11.46
N ARG A 562 -8.41 4.93 -12.77
CA ARG A 562 -7.35 4.35 -13.59
C ARG A 562 -6.88 5.32 -14.66
N GLY A 563 -5.56 5.54 -14.73
CA GLY A 563 -4.91 6.32 -15.78
C GLY A 563 -5.41 7.76 -15.87
N GLY A 564 -5.74 8.38 -14.73
CA GLY A 564 -6.35 9.72 -14.68
C GLY A 564 -7.87 9.74 -14.75
N TRP A 565 -8.52 8.67 -15.21
CA TRP A 565 -9.98 8.60 -15.26
C TRP A 565 -10.57 8.09 -13.96
N LYS A 566 -11.61 8.74 -13.45
CA LYS A 566 -12.32 8.33 -12.25
C LYS A 566 -13.79 8.03 -12.53
N TYR A 567 -14.20 6.84 -12.15
CA TYR A 567 -15.58 6.33 -12.16
C TYR A 567 -16.19 6.49 -10.77
N VAL A 568 -17.40 7.05 -10.71
CA VAL A 568 -18.22 7.13 -9.49
C VAL A 568 -19.64 6.67 -9.79
N ASN A 569 -20.18 5.77 -8.98
CA ASN A 569 -21.57 5.34 -9.09
C ASN A 569 -22.14 5.13 -7.69
N GLY A 570 -23.28 5.77 -7.40
CA GLY A 570 -23.85 5.86 -6.06
C GLY A 570 -23.23 6.95 -5.17
N THR A 571 -23.74 7.09 -3.95
CA THR A 571 -23.28 8.07 -2.96
C THR A 571 -23.59 7.59 -1.54
N SER A 572 -22.89 8.14 -0.56
CA SER A 572 -23.04 7.90 0.86
C SER A 572 -23.97 8.93 1.52
N TRP A 573 -24.64 8.57 2.64
CA TRP A 573 -25.56 9.46 3.40
C TRP A 573 -26.53 10.25 2.54
N GLU A 574 -27.13 9.58 1.56
CA GLU A 574 -28.09 10.16 0.62
C GLU A 574 -27.57 11.39 -0.16
N GLY A 575 -26.26 11.53 -0.38
CA GLY A 575 -25.67 12.63 -1.14
C GLY A 575 -25.37 13.87 -0.30
N LYS A 576 -25.51 13.80 1.03
CA LYS A 576 -25.13 14.90 1.94
C LYS A 576 -23.66 15.27 1.83
N PHE A 577 -22.81 14.34 1.38
CA PHE A 577 -21.37 14.51 1.27
C PHE A 577 -20.90 14.70 -0.19
N ASP A 578 -21.80 15.04 -1.11
CA ASP A 578 -21.48 15.13 -2.56
C ASP A 578 -21.05 16.53 -3.03
N ASN A 579 -20.98 17.51 -2.13
CA ASN A 579 -20.65 18.90 -2.46
C ASN A 579 -19.16 19.21 -2.23
N TRP A 580 -18.71 20.35 -2.74
CA TRP A 580 -17.44 20.97 -2.35
C TRP A 580 -17.66 21.67 -1.01
N MET A 581 -16.97 21.21 0.03
CA MET A 581 -17.21 21.63 1.42
C MET A 581 -15.93 22.14 2.04
N GLY A 582 -16.07 23.06 2.99
CA GLY A 582 -14.94 23.67 3.69
C GLY A 582 -14.25 24.77 2.89
N GLU A 583 -14.96 25.44 1.97
CA GLU A 583 -14.45 26.66 1.34
C GLU A 583 -14.09 27.69 2.43
N LEU A 584 -12.88 28.23 2.35
CA LEU A 584 -12.33 29.14 3.34
C LEU A 584 -12.62 30.59 2.94
N ASP A 585 -12.89 31.44 3.93
CA ASP A 585 -12.95 32.89 3.72
C ASP A 585 -11.50 33.42 3.62
N GLY A 586 -11.16 34.03 2.47
CA GLY A 586 -9.81 34.55 2.19
C GLY A 586 -9.44 35.79 3.01
N GLU A 587 -10.30 36.24 3.91
CA GLU A 587 -10.01 37.33 4.85
C GLU A 587 -9.32 36.87 6.15
N ASP A 588 -9.35 35.57 6.47
CA ASP A 588 -8.91 35.00 7.76
C ASP A 588 -7.55 34.27 7.65
N GLU A 589 -6.59 34.85 6.94
CA GLU A 589 -5.31 34.22 6.56
C GLU A 589 -4.09 35.02 7.03
N LEU A 590 -2.97 34.33 7.25
CA LEU A 590 -1.68 34.97 7.50
C LEU A 590 -1.17 35.68 6.24
N SER A 591 -0.40 36.76 6.42
CA SER A 591 0.33 37.35 5.29
C SER A 591 1.47 36.43 4.83
N GLU A 592 1.86 36.54 3.55
CA GLU A 592 3.03 35.81 3.02
C GLU A 592 4.32 36.13 3.80
N GLU A 593 4.49 37.38 4.26
CA GLU A 593 5.63 37.74 5.11
C GLU A 593 5.59 37.02 6.46
N GLU A 594 4.42 36.97 7.10
CA GLU A 594 4.25 36.25 8.37
C GLU A 594 4.52 34.76 8.21
N TYR A 595 4.01 34.16 7.13
CA TYR A 595 4.27 32.77 6.77
C TYR A 595 5.77 32.48 6.66
N VAL A 596 6.50 33.27 5.87
CA VAL A 596 7.95 33.08 5.67
C VAL A 596 8.72 33.24 6.98
N VAL A 597 8.37 34.23 7.81
CA VAL A 597 9.01 34.45 9.11
C VAL A 597 8.80 33.26 10.03
N ARG A 598 7.56 32.75 10.14
CA ARG A 598 7.26 31.61 10.99
C ARG A 598 7.89 30.32 10.45
N LEU A 599 7.98 30.16 9.13
CA LEU A 599 8.59 29.00 8.46
C LEU A 599 10.09 28.91 8.78
N ALA A 600 10.82 30.00 8.56
CA ALA A 600 12.25 30.08 8.88
C ALA A 600 12.51 30.03 10.40
N GLY A 601 11.57 30.56 11.20
CA GLY A 601 11.64 30.57 12.66
C GLY A 601 11.33 29.22 13.32
N SER A 602 10.82 28.25 12.58
CA SER A 602 10.43 26.92 13.12
C SER A 602 11.62 26.08 13.57
N VAL A 603 11.36 24.99 14.31
CA VAL A 603 12.43 24.09 14.77
C VAL A 603 13.16 23.50 13.57
N VAL A 604 12.41 22.96 12.59
CA VAL A 604 12.99 22.36 11.38
C VAL A 604 13.60 23.42 10.46
N GLY A 605 12.96 24.59 10.30
CA GLY A 605 13.47 25.68 9.46
C GLY A 605 14.82 26.23 9.92
N ARG A 606 15.08 26.26 11.25
CA ARG A 606 16.40 26.62 11.77
C ARG A 606 17.48 25.57 11.49
N MET A 607 17.09 24.31 11.28
CA MET A 607 18.02 23.20 10.99
C MET A 607 18.23 22.99 9.49
N MET A 608 17.23 23.32 8.66
CA MET A 608 17.22 23.08 7.22
C MET A 608 16.98 24.42 6.48
N PRO A 609 18.03 25.06 5.95
CA PRO A 609 17.90 26.34 5.26
C PRO A 609 17.03 26.23 4.00
N LEU A 610 16.12 27.19 3.85
CA LEU A 610 15.16 27.24 2.75
C LEU A 610 15.57 28.25 1.67
N ASP A 611 15.28 27.88 0.42
CA ASP A 611 15.24 28.81 -0.71
C ASP A 611 13.79 29.27 -0.91
N LEU A 612 13.52 30.55 -0.64
CA LEU A 612 12.17 31.11 -0.68
C LEU A 612 11.55 31.10 -2.09
N GLU A 613 12.36 31.22 -3.16
CA GLU A 613 11.86 31.12 -4.52
C GLU A 613 11.44 29.67 -4.82
N HIS A 614 12.23 28.71 -4.34
CA HIS A 614 11.90 27.30 -4.43
C HIS A 614 10.62 26.97 -3.66
N VAL A 615 10.47 27.46 -2.43
CA VAL A 615 9.26 27.30 -1.60
C VAL A 615 8.04 27.84 -2.33
N ALA A 616 8.11 29.07 -2.85
CA ALA A 616 7.01 29.68 -3.60
C ALA A 616 6.62 28.84 -4.83
N ARG A 617 7.60 28.23 -5.53
CA ARG A 617 7.32 27.31 -6.64
C ARG A 617 6.62 26.04 -6.17
N LEU A 618 7.11 25.40 -5.11
CA LEU A 618 6.52 24.16 -4.59
C LEU A 618 5.08 24.37 -4.10
N ARG A 619 4.81 25.50 -3.44
CA ARG A 619 3.44 25.86 -3.02
C ARG A 619 2.51 25.96 -4.22
N ARG A 620 2.90 26.70 -5.26
CA ARG A 620 2.11 26.79 -6.51
C ARG A 620 1.89 25.42 -7.15
N ASP A 621 2.94 24.61 -7.26
CA ASP A 621 2.87 23.29 -7.90
C ASP A 621 2.00 22.29 -7.07
N ALA A 622 1.91 22.49 -5.75
CA ALA A 622 1.12 21.67 -4.83
C ALA A 622 -0.33 22.15 -4.68
N THR A 623 -0.64 23.39 -5.07
CA THR A 623 -2.02 23.91 -5.10
C THR A 623 -2.84 23.15 -6.13
N VAL A 624 -4.03 22.68 -5.73
CA VAL A 624 -5.00 22.13 -6.66
C VAL A 624 -5.85 23.27 -7.21
N GLU A 625 -5.76 23.54 -8.51
CA GLU A 625 -6.63 24.49 -9.20
C GLU A 625 -7.78 23.76 -9.90
N CYS A 626 -8.97 24.37 -9.88
CA CYS A 626 -10.21 23.75 -10.38
C CYS A 626 -10.86 24.56 -11.50
N GLU A 627 -10.06 25.24 -12.32
CA GLU A 627 -10.54 25.95 -13.50
C GLU A 627 -10.91 24.95 -14.59
N VAL A 628 -12.22 24.74 -14.78
CA VAL A 628 -12.72 23.99 -15.94
C VAL A 628 -13.19 24.99 -16.98
N GLU A 629 -12.74 24.85 -18.23
CA GLU A 629 -13.27 25.66 -19.34
C GLU A 629 -14.79 25.44 -19.51
N GLY A 630 -15.59 26.48 -19.27
CA GLY A 630 -17.05 26.47 -19.47
C GLY A 630 -17.89 26.15 -18.24
N VAL A 631 -19.17 25.80 -18.45
CA VAL A 631 -20.10 25.40 -17.36
C VAL A 631 -19.94 23.90 -17.13
N GLY A 632 -19.37 23.51 -15.99
CA GLY A 632 -19.19 22.10 -15.62
C GLY A 632 -20.50 21.30 -15.64
N LYS A 633 -20.45 20.10 -16.22
CA LYS A 633 -21.62 19.20 -16.29
C LYS A 633 -21.87 18.54 -14.94
N ALA A 634 -23.10 18.70 -14.44
CA ALA A 634 -23.50 18.10 -13.18
C ALA A 634 -23.42 16.55 -13.20
N CYS A 635 -23.02 15.99 -12.06
CA CYS A 635 -23.07 14.55 -11.80
C CYS A 635 -24.18 14.25 -10.79
N ASN A 636 -25.06 13.29 -11.11
CA ASN A 636 -26.01 12.70 -10.17
C ASN A 636 -25.77 11.19 -10.09
N PRO A 637 -24.87 10.73 -9.20
CA PRO A 637 -24.38 9.37 -9.20
C PRO A 637 -25.44 8.35 -8.73
N LYS A 638 -26.57 8.81 -8.16
CA LYS A 638 -27.71 7.95 -7.83
C LYS A 638 -28.55 7.56 -9.06
N LYS A 639 -28.49 8.34 -10.14
CA LYS A 639 -29.27 8.10 -11.37
C LYS A 639 -28.46 7.37 -12.42
N TYR A 640 -27.20 7.77 -12.58
CA TYR A 640 -26.28 7.21 -13.56
C TYR A 640 -24.85 7.38 -13.05
N ALA A 641 -23.96 6.46 -13.45
CA ALA A 641 -22.54 6.59 -13.14
C ALA A 641 -21.94 7.85 -13.77
N CYS A 642 -20.97 8.44 -13.08
CA CYS A 642 -20.23 9.61 -13.50
C CYS A 642 -18.79 9.25 -13.85
N LEU A 643 -18.19 10.07 -14.71
CA LEU A 643 -16.82 9.91 -15.17
C LEU A 643 -16.12 11.29 -15.18
N PHE A 644 -14.91 11.33 -14.63
CA PHE A 644 -14.08 12.54 -14.56
C PHE A 644 -12.65 12.24 -15.05
N ASN A 645 -12.00 13.24 -15.64
CA ASN A 645 -10.57 13.20 -15.95
C ASN A 645 -9.81 13.97 -14.87
N LEU A 646 -9.26 13.29 -13.87
CA LEU A 646 -8.57 13.90 -12.72
C LEU A 646 -7.29 14.68 -13.08
N LEU A 647 -6.75 14.49 -14.29
CA LEU A 647 -5.60 15.26 -14.76
C LEU A 647 -5.98 16.67 -15.20
N GLU A 648 -7.23 16.86 -15.65
CA GLU A 648 -7.76 18.13 -16.15
C GLU A 648 -8.80 18.74 -15.19
N ASP A 649 -9.53 17.89 -14.46
CA ASP A 649 -10.58 18.22 -13.51
C ASP A 649 -10.34 17.44 -12.19
N PRO A 650 -9.30 17.81 -11.41
CA PRO A 650 -9.01 17.17 -10.12
C PRO A 650 -10.11 17.37 -9.08
N CYS A 651 -11.08 18.24 -9.36
CA CYS A 651 -12.12 18.67 -8.44
C CYS A 651 -13.49 18.09 -8.81
N GLU A 652 -13.58 17.24 -9.83
CA GLU A 652 -14.78 16.49 -10.21
C GLU A 652 -15.98 17.40 -10.54
N LYS A 653 -15.71 18.55 -11.17
CA LYS A 653 -16.70 19.57 -11.55
C LYS A 653 -17.39 19.27 -12.88
N ASN A 654 -16.79 18.48 -13.77
CA ASN A 654 -17.27 18.24 -15.12
C ASN A 654 -17.44 16.75 -15.41
N ASN A 655 -18.68 16.28 -15.29
CA ASN A 655 -19.02 14.90 -15.63
C ASN A 655 -19.01 14.69 -17.15
N VAL A 656 -18.06 13.88 -17.64
CA VAL A 656 -17.86 13.61 -19.07
C VAL A 656 -18.32 12.21 -19.50
N ALA A 657 -19.15 11.56 -18.68
CA ALA A 657 -19.64 10.19 -18.92
C ALA A 657 -20.38 10.04 -20.26
N SER A 658 -21.14 11.05 -20.71
CA SER A 658 -21.88 10.99 -21.98
C SER A 658 -20.98 11.10 -23.21
N GLU A 659 -19.78 11.67 -23.06
CA GLU A 659 -18.83 11.85 -24.17
C GLU A 659 -17.87 10.66 -24.30
N HIS A 660 -17.59 9.98 -23.19
CA HIS A 660 -16.62 8.87 -23.12
C HIS A 660 -17.27 7.60 -22.59
N LEU A 661 -18.33 7.14 -23.27
CA LEU A 661 -19.08 5.94 -22.89
C LEU A 661 -18.21 4.68 -22.91
N ASP A 662 -17.24 4.60 -23.81
CA ASP A 662 -16.27 3.51 -23.89
C ASP A 662 -15.42 3.41 -22.61
N ILE A 663 -14.87 4.53 -22.14
CA ILE A 663 -14.07 4.61 -20.92
C ILE A 663 -14.95 4.30 -19.70
N LEU A 664 -16.15 4.89 -19.63
CA LEU A 664 -17.10 4.64 -18.55
C LEU A 664 -17.41 3.16 -18.40
N GLU A 665 -17.69 2.48 -19.51
CA GLU A 665 -18.01 1.06 -19.57
C GLU A 665 -16.81 0.17 -19.21
N GLU A 666 -15.61 0.57 -19.62
CA GLU A 666 -14.39 -0.12 -19.26
C GLU A 666 -14.12 -0.06 -17.76
N LEU A 667 -14.17 1.13 -17.15
CA LEU A 667 -14.00 1.29 -15.71
C LEU A 667 -15.11 0.59 -14.92
N ARG A 668 -16.35 0.62 -15.42
CA ARG A 668 -17.47 -0.12 -14.84
C ARG A 668 -17.20 -1.63 -14.81
N ALA A 669 -16.62 -2.18 -15.88
CA ALA A 669 -16.25 -3.58 -15.95
C ALA A 669 -15.14 -3.94 -14.95
N GLU A 670 -14.15 -3.06 -14.73
CA GLU A 670 -13.13 -3.26 -13.69
C GLU A 670 -13.75 -3.27 -12.28
N VAL A 671 -14.66 -2.33 -11.99
CA VAL A 671 -15.40 -2.35 -10.71
C VAL A 671 -16.14 -3.67 -10.51
N GLN A 672 -16.75 -4.23 -11.56
CA GLN A 672 -17.39 -5.56 -11.46
C GLN A 672 -16.38 -6.69 -11.20
N ARG A 673 -15.16 -6.62 -11.73
CA ARG A 673 -14.12 -7.62 -11.43
C ARG A 673 -13.69 -7.55 -9.97
N TYR A 674 -13.46 -6.34 -9.43
CA TYR A 674 -13.18 -6.17 -8.01
C TYR A 674 -14.32 -6.69 -7.14
N ARG A 675 -15.57 -6.43 -7.52
CA ARG A 675 -16.74 -6.96 -6.81
C ARG A 675 -16.78 -8.50 -6.78
N GLN A 676 -16.37 -9.16 -7.86
CA GLN A 676 -16.37 -10.63 -7.94
C GLN A 676 -15.29 -11.28 -7.05
N THR A 677 -14.21 -10.58 -6.77
CA THR A 677 -13.10 -11.07 -5.93
C THR A 677 -13.13 -10.49 -4.51
N ALA A 678 -14.03 -9.55 -4.22
CA ALA A 678 -14.15 -8.94 -2.91
C ALA A 678 -14.58 -9.99 -1.87
N VAL A 679 -13.92 -9.95 -0.72
CA VAL A 679 -14.32 -10.75 0.44
C VAL A 679 -15.52 -10.08 1.08
N GLU A 680 -16.52 -10.86 1.50
CA GLU A 680 -17.69 -10.33 2.20
C GLU A 680 -17.29 -9.53 3.46
N PRO A 681 -18.00 -8.45 3.80
CA PRO A 681 -17.71 -7.66 4.99
C PRO A 681 -17.65 -8.51 6.27
N ARG A 682 -16.60 -8.30 7.07
CA ARG A 682 -16.32 -9.12 8.28
C ARG A 682 -17.00 -8.60 9.55
N ASN A 683 -17.67 -7.45 9.47
CA ASN A 683 -18.30 -6.79 10.60
C ASN A 683 -19.21 -7.73 11.39
N LYS A 684 -19.13 -7.62 12.72
CA LYS A 684 -19.96 -8.40 13.66
C LYS A 684 -20.94 -7.47 14.36
N PRO A 685 -22.11 -7.97 14.79
CA PRO A 685 -22.97 -7.23 15.70
C PRO A 685 -22.23 -6.87 17.00
N ALA A 686 -22.64 -5.77 17.63
CA ALA A 686 -22.19 -5.40 18.97
C ALA A 686 -22.42 -6.54 19.98
N ASP A 687 -21.47 -6.75 20.88
CA ASP A 687 -21.54 -7.67 22.00
C ASP A 687 -21.79 -6.89 23.30
N PRO A 688 -23.00 -6.92 23.88
CA PRO A 688 -23.33 -6.14 25.09
C PRO A 688 -22.43 -6.44 26.29
N ARG A 689 -21.70 -7.56 26.29
CA ARG A 689 -20.76 -7.90 27.34
C ARG A 689 -19.47 -7.08 27.28
N SER A 690 -19.25 -6.31 26.21
CA SER A 690 -18.14 -5.35 26.10
C SER A 690 -18.32 -4.11 26.97
N ASP A 691 -19.48 -3.93 27.63
CA ASP A 691 -19.79 -2.74 28.41
C ASP A 691 -18.69 -2.47 29.46
N PRO A 692 -17.98 -1.32 29.38
CA PRO A 692 -16.88 -1.04 30.29
C PRO A 692 -17.33 -0.92 31.75
N GLY A 693 -18.63 -0.74 32.01
CA GLY A 693 -19.22 -0.79 33.35
C GLY A 693 -19.02 -2.15 34.06
N PHE A 694 -18.80 -3.23 33.30
CA PHE A 694 -18.42 -4.54 33.86
C PHE A 694 -16.93 -4.65 34.21
N TYR A 695 -16.11 -3.70 33.77
CA TYR A 695 -14.65 -3.75 33.82
C TYR A 695 -14.06 -2.50 34.47
N ASN A 696 -14.67 -2.04 35.57
CA ASN A 696 -14.22 -0.85 36.30
C ASN A 696 -14.10 0.40 35.40
N ASN A 697 -15.09 0.61 34.53
CA ASN A 697 -15.13 1.69 33.55
C ASN A 697 -13.86 1.75 32.69
N THR A 698 -13.41 0.60 32.19
CA THR A 698 -12.24 0.47 31.31
C THR A 698 -12.60 -0.37 30.10
N TRP A 699 -12.26 0.10 28.90
CA TRP A 699 -12.35 -0.71 27.69
C TRP A 699 -11.26 -1.77 27.71
N THR A 700 -11.61 -3.04 27.62
CA THR A 700 -10.66 -4.16 27.72
C THR A 700 -10.99 -5.25 26.71
N TRP A 701 -10.13 -6.26 26.58
CA TRP A 701 -10.35 -7.51 25.83
C TRP A 701 -11.41 -8.39 26.53
N TRP A 702 -12.66 -7.93 26.55
CA TRP A 702 -13.71 -8.49 27.39
C TRP A 702 -13.91 -10.00 27.22
N LEU A 703 -13.64 -10.56 26.04
CA LEU A 703 -13.74 -12.00 25.80
C LEU A 703 -12.71 -12.80 26.60
N ASP A 704 -11.48 -12.31 26.75
CA ASP A 704 -10.47 -13.01 27.54
C ASP A 704 -10.77 -12.87 29.05
N GLU A 705 -11.33 -11.74 29.48
CA GLU A 705 -11.81 -11.55 30.85
C GLU A 705 -12.94 -12.55 31.19
N ILE A 706 -13.91 -12.73 30.28
CA ILE A 706 -15.00 -13.69 30.43
C ILE A 706 -14.47 -15.14 30.47
N ASP A 707 -13.55 -15.48 29.56
CA ASP A 707 -12.95 -16.81 29.48
C ASP A 707 -12.18 -17.13 30.79
N SER A 708 -11.44 -16.14 31.32
CA SER A 708 -10.71 -16.28 32.59
C SER A 708 -11.64 -16.48 33.79
N GLN A 709 -12.75 -15.73 33.89
CA GLN A 709 -13.74 -15.89 34.95
C GLN A 709 -14.40 -17.27 34.88
N SER A 710 -14.76 -17.73 33.68
CA SER A 710 -15.38 -19.05 33.47
C SER A 710 -14.46 -20.20 33.91
N SER A 711 -13.15 -20.08 33.64
CA SER A 711 -12.15 -21.07 34.06
C SER A 711 -12.02 -21.16 35.60
N MET A 712 -12.17 -20.04 36.30
CA MET A 712 -12.11 -19.94 37.76
C MET A 712 -13.27 -20.68 38.46
N TYR A 713 -14.44 -20.78 37.83
CA TYR A 713 -15.59 -21.52 38.39
C TYR A 713 -15.59 -23.03 38.07
N MET A 714 -14.93 -23.45 36.99
CA MET A 714 -14.84 -24.87 36.60
C MET A 714 -13.85 -25.67 37.46
N PHE A 715 -12.75 -25.05 37.90
CA PHE A 715 -11.70 -25.71 38.69
C PHE A 715 -12.20 -26.23 40.07
N PRO A 716 -12.93 -25.44 40.87
CA PRO A 716 -13.50 -25.91 42.14
C PRO A 716 -14.53 -27.02 41.95
N LEU A 717 -15.35 -26.94 40.89
CA LEU A 717 -16.35 -27.96 40.56
C LEU A 717 -15.70 -29.30 40.22
N LEU A 718 -14.61 -29.28 39.46
CA LEU A 718 -13.82 -30.48 39.17
C LEU A 718 -13.20 -31.09 40.45
N ILE A 719 -12.67 -30.24 41.34
CA ILE A 719 -12.14 -30.68 42.65
C ILE A 719 -13.25 -31.31 43.50
N ILE A 720 -14.45 -30.72 43.54
CA ILE A 720 -15.60 -31.27 44.26
C ILE A 720 -16.00 -32.63 43.66
N VAL A 721 -16.09 -32.75 42.34
CA VAL A 721 -16.43 -34.01 41.66
C VAL A 721 -15.37 -35.09 41.93
N ILE A 722 -14.08 -34.76 41.86
CA ILE A 722 -12.98 -35.67 42.19
C ILE A 722 -13.03 -36.07 43.67
N SER A 723 -13.31 -35.13 44.57
CA SER A 723 -13.40 -35.39 46.01
C SER A 723 -14.58 -36.31 46.34
N VAL A 724 -15.75 -36.08 45.73
CA VAL A 724 -16.92 -36.95 45.87
C VAL A 724 -16.65 -38.34 45.29
N ALA A 725 -15.97 -38.43 44.14
CA ALA A 725 -15.58 -39.71 43.56
C ALA A 725 -14.58 -40.48 44.44
N LEU A 726 -13.60 -39.80 45.03
CA LEU A 726 -12.64 -40.39 45.98
C LEU A 726 -13.31 -40.87 47.26
N VAL A 727 -14.25 -40.09 47.82
CA VAL A 727 -15.03 -40.49 48.99
C VAL A 727 -15.91 -41.70 48.67
N ALA A 728 -16.57 -41.72 47.50
CA ALA A 728 -17.34 -42.87 47.05
C ALA A 728 -16.46 -44.12 46.87
N LEU A 729 -15.24 -43.97 46.34
CA LEU A 729 -14.27 -45.06 46.23
C LEU A 729 -13.84 -45.58 47.61
N LEU A 730 -13.53 -44.68 48.55
CA LEU A 730 -13.17 -45.03 49.93
C LEU A 730 -14.31 -45.77 50.66
N LEU A 731 -15.55 -45.35 50.44
CA LEU A 731 -16.74 -46.03 50.98
C LEU A 731 -16.95 -47.43 50.38
N LEU A 732 -16.52 -47.67 49.14
CA LEU A 732 -16.52 -49.01 48.54
C LEU A 732 -15.46 -49.93 49.15
N PHE A 733 -14.30 -49.39 49.56
CA PHE A 733 -13.23 -50.15 50.23
C PHE A 733 -13.44 -50.36 51.73
N LEU A 734 -14.31 -49.56 52.38
CA LEU A 734 -14.64 -49.67 53.81
C LEU A 734 -15.82 -50.61 54.11
N ARG A 735 -16.34 -51.36 53.12
CA ARG A 735 -17.33 -52.41 53.41
C ARG A 735 -16.65 -53.52 54.23
N PRO A 736 -17.09 -53.80 55.47
CA PRO A 736 -16.56 -54.92 56.22
C PRO A 736 -16.96 -56.22 55.51
N PHE A 737 -15.99 -57.07 55.20
CA PHE A 737 -16.24 -58.46 54.82
C PHE A 737 -17.05 -59.12 55.95
N LYS A 738 -18.30 -59.44 55.66
CA LYS A 738 -19.14 -60.34 56.44
C LYS A 738 -19.64 -61.45 55.55
#